data_AF-A0A1Q2D8C8-F1
#
_entry.id   AF-A0A1Q2D8C8-F1
#
_cell.length_a   1.000
_cell.length_b   1.000
_cell.length_c   1.000
_cell.angle_alpha   90.00
_cell.angle_beta   90.00
_cell.angle_gamma   90.00
#
_symmetry.space_group_name_H-M   'P 1'
#
loop_
_entity.id
_entity.type
_entity.pdbx_description
1 polymer ?
#
loop_
_entity_poly.entity_id
_entity_poly.type
_entity_poly.pdbx_seq_one_letter_code
_entity_poly.pdbx_strand_id
1 'polypeptide(L)'
;MKTVSFIKKKIYLVVILSIGLFGLNLPTSAEQETTTTSTFASQSTGTTEGESAEKDTETSMSEKTTDESMSISQSDIIISSKTIEKPTLTLAQYKQKGATELAKMIRKKQVTSEELVNLAFEQIAKENPALNAVISLRKNEALEEAKTINVDSDKQPFLGVPILMKGLGHTVKGLPNTNGFRFASHQLARSDGSITRSLKELGFIVIGQTNFPELGLKNITDSALYGNAGSAWNAKYQAGGSSGGSGAAVASGMTPVASGSDAGGSIRIPASWNGIIGLKPSRGIVKGNGTSNTNQVVHFPLTKNMTDTIQLFQLLTKNPEATVSAITNSTIKNQKIAYTLKSPVGTPVSSDAKQAVLEAVTFLKAEGFDVQEVDWPIDGIELMKNYYVIGAGAAGIANFQLQQIEKRSLEITDVDLLTWALYQTNQLITKKDVNEVWESNYQIAQKMAEFHKQFPLLLTPTTASTAPLVDEDLLTEELKSQMRSIDTLKTKEERLQLIYDQWLPALTYSPFTQLANLIGQPAISLPTYVSNKGLPLGIQFSGPIGSDDLLLSMGQLFETKHRFKQVNSYSSLTEDTKHTEESSTTDSTSTMTETTSTTDTTATTDSINDTTETGDSNLVDNQSTINEVSSENKKTMLAERDNHKQQTQVSKNNSVLPKTNENTRLVIVYMIIGMTIVSSCSLFVFKKIRND
;
A
#
# COMPACT_ATOMS: atom_id res chain seq x y z
N MET A 1 4.99 3.00 -51.00
CA MET A 1 4.60 4.29 -50.37
C MET A 1 3.36 4.98 -50.96
N LYS A 2 3.10 4.99 -52.28
CA LYS A 2 1.95 5.77 -52.85
C LYS A 2 0.55 5.35 -52.36
N THR A 3 0.33 4.08 -51.98
CA THR A 3 -0.97 3.54 -51.54
C THR A 3 -1.47 4.11 -50.20
N VAL A 4 -0.56 4.44 -49.27
CA VAL A 4 -0.92 4.89 -47.90
C VAL A 4 -1.48 6.31 -47.89
N SER A 5 -1.03 7.17 -48.81
CA SER A 5 -1.50 8.56 -48.94
C SER A 5 -2.97 8.63 -49.40
N PHE A 6 -3.37 7.72 -50.31
CA PHE A 6 -4.74 7.67 -50.85
C PHE A 6 -5.78 7.26 -49.80
N ILE A 7 -5.41 6.37 -48.88
CA ILE A 7 -6.29 5.89 -47.80
C ILE A 7 -6.52 6.98 -46.75
N LYS A 8 -5.47 7.73 -46.36
CA LYS A 8 -5.60 8.85 -45.41
C LYS A 8 -6.57 9.94 -45.89
N LYS A 9 -6.57 10.28 -47.19
CA LYS A 9 -7.50 11.28 -47.75
C LYS A 9 -8.98 10.85 -47.69
N LYS A 10 -9.30 9.57 -47.87
CA LYS A 10 -10.70 9.09 -47.78
C LYS A 10 -11.22 9.06 -46.34
N ILE A 11 -10.39 8.71 -45.36
CA ILE A 11 -10.78 8.70 -43.95
C ILE A 11 -11.11 10.13 -43.47
N TYR A 12 -10.31 11.13 -43.84
CA TYR A 12 -10.57 12.53 -43.51
C TYR A 12 -11.91 13.05 -44.07
N LEU A 13 -12.27 12.65 -45.30
CA LEU A 13 -13.52 13.07 -45.94
C LEU A 13 -14.77 12.49 -45.24
N VAL A 14 -14.68 11.26 -44.73
CA VAL A 14 -15.77 10.61 -43.97
C VAL A 14 -16.00 11.31 -42.61
N VAL A 15 -14.92 11.70 -41.91
CA VAL A 15 -15.02 12.41 -40.63
C VAL A 15 -15.68 13.79 -40.79
N ILE A 16 -15.32 14.54 -41.84
CA ILE A 16 -15.92 15.86 -42.12
C ILE A 16 -17.43 15.75 -42.44
N LEU A 17 -17.83 14.74 -43.22
CA LEU A 17 -19.24 14.47 -43.52
C LEU A 17 -20.06 14.01 -42.30
N SER A 18 -19.43 13.39 -41.29
CA SER A 18 -20.13 13.00 -40.05
C SER A 18 -20.38 14.15 -39.08
N ILE A 19 -19.56 15.21 -39.13
CA ILE A 19 -19.69 16.38 -38.23
C ILE A 19 -20.75 17.37 -38.74
N GLY A 20 -20.99 17.41 -40.06
CA GLY A 20 -21.95 18.33 -40.68
C GLY A 20 -23.45 18.01 -40.51
N LEU A 21 -23.82 16.95 -39.78
CA LEU A 21 -25.23 16.50 -39.65
C LEU A 21 -25.94 16.86 -38.33
N PHE A 22 -25.25 17.48 -37.37
CA PHE A 22 -25.83 17.92 -36.10
C PHE A 22 -25.54 19.41 -35.86
N GLY A 23 -26.53 20.26 -36.11
CA GLY A 23 -26.43 21.71 -35.90
C GLY A 23 -27.32 22.21 -34.77
N LEU A 24 -26.85 23.30 -34.12
CA LEU A 24 -27.57 24.19 -33.18
C LEU A 24 -27.77 23.62 -31.76
N ASN A 25 -27.68 24.39 -30.67
CA ASN A 25 -27.45 25.84 -30.52
C ASN A 25 -26.96 26.19 -29.09
N LEU A 26 -25.98 27.09 -28.92
CA LEU A 26 -25.76 27.90 -27.71
C LEU A 26 -25.07 29.24 -28.09
N PRO A 27 -25.20 30.32 -27.30
CA PRO A 27 -25.23 31.69 -27.82
C PRO A 27 -23.86 32.39 -27.95
N THR A 28 -23.85 33.47 -28.73
CA THR A 28 -22.72 34.34 -29.05
C THR A 28 -22.58 35.54 -28.11
N SER A 29 -21.34 35.92 -27.79
CA SER A 29 -20.95 37.33 -27.65
C SER A 29 -19.43 37.57 -27.76
N ALA A 30 -19.06 38.39 -28.74
CA ALA A 30 -17.83 39.19 -28.86
C ALA A 30 -16.44 38.51 -28.97
N GLU A 31 -15.83 38.68 -30.14
CA GLU A 31 -14.39 38.49 -30.41
C GLU A 31 -13.56 39.68 -29.90
N GLN A 32 -12.28 39.44 -29.59
CA GLN A 32 -11.17 40.27 -30.09
C GLN A 32 -9.83 39.53 -29.96
N GLU A 33 -9.38 38.90 -31.05
CA GLU A 33 -7.97 38.54 -31.22
C GLU A 33 -7.50 38.91 -32.63
N THR A 34 -6.46 39.74 -32.71
CA THR A 34 -5.80 40.13 -33.95
C THR A 34 -4.74 39.12 -34.33
N THR A 35 -4.81 38.54 -35.53
CA THR A 35 -3.72 37.74 -36.12
C THR A 35 -3.21 38.41 -37.40
N THR A 36 -1.89 38.51 -37.55
CA THR A 36 -1.25 38.72 -38.87
C THR A 36 -0.08 37.77 -39.07
N THR A 37 -0.24 36.92 -40.09
CA THR A 37 0.72 36.06 -40.80
C THR A 37 1.96 36.84 -41.29
N SER A 38 3.13 36.23 -41.56
CA SER A 38 3.34 35.46 -42.81
C SER A 38 4.70 34.72 -42.93
N THR A 39 4.73 33.76 -43.88
CA THR A 39 5.87 33.00 -44.43
C THR A 39 6.76 33.80 -45.41
N PHE A 40 7.98 33.31 -45.70
CA PHE A 40 8.70 33.18 -47.01
C PHE A 40 10.21 32.91 -46.69
N ALA A 41 10.87 31.82 -47.10
CA ALA A 41 11.37 31.38 -48.41
C ALA A 41 12.89 31.64 -48.63
N SER A 42 13.46 30.97 -49.64
CA SER A 42 14.89 30.62 -49.78
C SER A 42 15.72 31.50 -50.73
N GLN A 43 17.05 31.60 -50.51
CA GLN A 43 18.03 31.65 -51.60
C GLN A 43 19.46 31.23 -51.16
N SER A 44 20.40 31.14 -52.10
CA SER A 44 21.64 30.35 -52.06
C SER A 44 22.91 31.13 -52.41
N THR A 45 24.09 30.64 -52.00
CA THR A 45 25.41 30.85 -52.67
C THR A 45 26.35 29.65 -52.46
N GLY A 46 27.23 29.35 -53.44
CA GLY A 46 28.32 28.36 -53.33
C GLY A 46 29.53 28.87 -52.52
N THR A 47 30.71 28.21 -52.48
CA THR A 47 31.38 27.37 -53.52
C THR A 47 32.49 26.43 -52.98
N THR A 48 32.93 25.49 -53.84
CA THR A 48 34.27 24.81 -53.94
C THR A 48 34.77 23.83 -52.87
N GLU A 49 34.61 22.53 -53.17
CA GLU A 49 35.64 21.49 -53.48
C GLU A 49 36.95 21.31 -52.68
N GLY A 50 37.29 20.03 -52.43
CA GLY A 50 38.61 19.55 -51.99
C GLY A 50 38.60 18.10 -51.44
N GLU A 51 38.97 17.10 -52.25
CA GLU A 51 39.01 15.66 -51.89
C GLU A 51 40.36 15.17 -51.31
N SER A 52 40.37 13.88 -50.87
CA SER A 52 41.46 12.96 -50.44
C SER A 52 41.56 12.75 -48.91
N ALA A 53 41.49 11.54 -48.33
CA ALA A 53 42.04 10.20 -48.65
C ALA A 53 43.59 10.17 -48.59
N GLU A 54 44.29 9.20 -48.00
CA GLU A 54 43.97 7.97 -47.21
C GLU A 54 45.29 7.51 -46.54
N LYS A 55 45.25 6.76 -45.41
CA LYS A 55 46.35 5.85 -44.93
C LYS A 55 47.75 6.45 -44.65
N ASP A 56 48.75 5.76 -44.08
CA ASP A 56 48.86 4.70 -43.04
C ASP A 56 50.36 4.63 -42.64
N THR A 57 50.71 4.19 -41.41
CA THR A 57 52.00 3.51 -41.06
C THR A 57 53.34 4.29 -41.28
N GLU A 58 54.51 3.96 -40.70
CA GLU A 58 54.90 3.19 -39.50
C GLU A 58 56.34 3.57 -39.06
N THR A 59 56.65 3.30 -37.79
CA THR A 59 57.92 2.75 -37.27
C THR A 59 59.23 3.57 -37.31
N SER A 60 60.08 3.28 -36.31
CA SER A 60 61.31 3.95 -35.88
C SER A 60 62.59 3.50 -36.61
N MET A 61 63.72 4.17 -36.34
CA MET A 61 64.94 3.50 -35.83
C MET A 61 66.00 4.46 -35.22
N SER A 62 66.74 3.89 -34.25
CA SER A 62 68.03 4.22 -33.57
C SER A 62 69.02 5.26 -34.18
N GLU A 63 69.93 5.90 -33.42
CA GLU A 63 71.04 5.30 -32.63
C GLU A 63 71.76 6.25 -31.61
N LYS A 64 72.37 5.65 -30.56
CA LYS A 64 73.64 6.02 -29.82
C LYS A 64 73.73 7.41 -29.14
N THR A 65 74.41 7.66 -28.00
CA THR A 65 75.22 6.92 -27.00
C THR A 65 75.16 7.71 -25.66
N THR A 66 75.77 7.43 -24.50
CA THR A 66 76.92 6.57 -24.08
C THR A 66 76.74 6.14 -22.60
N ASP A 67 77.67 5.35 -22.05
CA ASP A 67 77.80 5.04 -20.61
C ASP A 67 78.35 6.21 -19.77
N GLU A 68 77.91 6.31 -18.51
CA GLU A 68 78.82 6.40 -17.36
C GLU A 68 78.15 5.92 -16.07
N SER A 69 78.88 5.17 -15.23
CA SER A 69 78.33 4.42 -14.10
C SER A 69 78.64 5.06 -12.75
N MET A 70 77.62 5.20 -11.88
CA MET A 70 77.81 5.36 -10.44
C MET A 70 76.72 4.63 -9.65
N SER A 71 77.15 3.69 -8.81
CA SER A 71 76.30 2.99 -7.86
C SER A 71 76.20 3.76 -6.55
N ILE A 72 74.98 4.07 -6.12
CA ILE A 72 74.68 4.48 -4.73
C ILE A 72 73.52 3.61 -4.23
N SER A 73 73.64 3.13 -3.00
CA SER A 73 72.77 2.11 -2.41
C SER A 73 71.35 2.59 -2.16
N GLN A 74 70.38 1.70 -2.39
CA GLN A 74 69.04 1.85 -1.82
C GLN A 74 69.10 1.76 -0.28
N SER A 75 68.87 2.88 0.39
CA SER A 75 68.52 2.93 1.80
C SER A 75 67.43 3.97 2.02
N ASP A 76 66.28 3.49 2.50
CA ASP A 76 65.25 4.23 3.23
C ASP A 76 64.55 5.42 2.54
N ILE A 77 63.71 5.08 1.56
CA ILE A 77 62.47 5.84 1.29
C ILE A 77 61.27 4.88 1.45
N ILE A 78 60.92 4.57 2.70
CA ILE A 78 59.60 4.02 3.02
C ILE A 78 58.62 5.20 3.03
N ILE A 79 58.08 5.54 1.86
CA ILE A 79 56.83 6.31 1.81
C ILE A 79 55.76 5.37 2.37
N SER A 80 55.41 5.59 3.64
CA SER A 80 54.20 5.03 4.21
C SER A 80 53.02 5.66 3.45
N SER A 81 52.59 4.98 2.39
CA SER A 81 51.29 5.20 1.78
C SER A 81 50.23 4.76 2.79
N LYS A 82 49.99 5.62 3.77
CA LYS A 82 48.88 5.49 4.70
C LYS A 82 47.63 5.68 3.86
N THR A 83 47.11 4.57 3.33
CA THR A 83 45.83 4.53 2.64
C THR A 83 44.84 5.15 3.60
N ILE A 84 44.36 6.35 3.29
CA ILE A 84 43.29 6.97 4.06
C ILE A 84 42.05 6.16 3.68
N GLU A 85 41.80 5.09 4.42
CA GLU A 85 40.54 4.36 4.35
C GLU A 85 39.44 5.40 4.55
N LYS A 86 38.67 5.66 3.49
CA LYS A 86 37.46 6.45 3.63
C LYS A 86 36.60 5.74 4.68
N PRO A 87 36.06 6.45 5.67
CA PRO A 87 35.20 5.82 6.67
C PRO A 87 33.95 5.26 5.98
N THR A 88 33.92 3.94 5.78
CA THR A 88 32.81 3.21 5.18
C THR A 88 31.56 3.40 6.02
N LEU A 89 30.41 3.62 5.38
CA LEU A 89 29.13 3.70 6.07
C LEU A 89 28.85 2.38 6.80
N THR A 90 28.71 2.44 8.13
CA THR A 90 28.37 1.25 8.92
C THR A 90 26.91 0.85 8.71
N LEU A 91 26.61 -0.44 8.91
CA LEU A 91 25.23 -0.95 8.87
C LEU A 91 24.29 -0.19 9.83
N ALA A 92 24.76 0.16 11.03
CA ALA A 92 23.98 0.94 11.98
C ALA A 92 23.60 2.33 11.44
N GLN A 93 24.55 3.03 10.82
CA GLN A 93 24.28 4.31 10.16
C GLN A 93 23.38 4.15 8.95
N TYR A 94 23.57 3.12 8.11
CA TYR A 94 22.70 2.84 6.95
C TYR A 94 21.23 2.68 7.37
N LYS A 95 20.94 1.89 8.42
CA LYS A 95 19.57 1.65 8.90
C LYS A 95 18.80 2.92 9.28
N GLN A 96 19.51 3.95 9.75
CA GLN A 96 18.94 5.23 10.19
C GLN A 96 18.67 6.21 9.04
N LYS A 97 19.30 6.05 7.87
CA LYS A 97 19.24 7.02 6.78
C LYS A 97 18.04 6.83 5.85
N GLY A 98 17.53 7.95 5.35
CA GLY A 98 16.51 7.99 4.30
C GLY A 98 17.09 7.74 2.90
N ALA A 99 16.23 7.38 1.94
CA ALA A 99 16.62 7.17 0.55
C ALA A 99 17.19 8.47 -0.08
N THR A 100 16.56 9.61 0.17
CA THR A 100 17.02 10.94 -0.25
C THR A 100 18.41 11.27 0.30
N GLU A 101 18.71 10.86 1.54
CA GLU A 101 20.00 11.12 2.15
C GLU A 101 21.09 10.23 1.53
N LEU A 102 20.82 8.93 1.40
CA LEU A 102 21.72 7.96 0.79
C LEU A 102 22.07 8.35 -0.67
N ALA A 103 21.09 8.78 -1.47
CA ALA A 103 21.30 9.28 -2.83
C ALA A 103 22.14 10.57 -2.90
N LYS A 104 22.11 11.41 -1.85
CA LYS A 104 23.00 12.58 -1.71
C LYS A 104 24.42 12.15 -1.32
N MET A 105 24.58 11.13 -0.47
CA MET A 105 25.90 10.62 -0.07
C MET A 105 26.64 9.96 -1.25
N ILE A 106 25.92 9.23 -2.12
CA ILE A 106 26.47 8.69 -3.39
C ILE A 106 27.02 9.82 -4.26
N ARG A 107 26.22 10.87 -4.52
CA ARG A 107 26.66 12.03 -5.32
C ARG A 107 27.85 12.77 -4.74
N LYS A 108 27.93 12.87 -3.40
CA LYS A 108 29.07 13.44 -2.69
C LYS A 108 30.29 12.51 -2.65
N LYS A 109 30.23 11.32 -3.27
CA LYS A 109 31.29 10.30 -3.29
C LYS A 109 31.75 9.89 -1.88
N GLN A 110 30.82 9.96 -0.92
CA GLN A 110 30.96 9.57 0.48
C GLN A 110 30.70 8.08 0.67
N VAL A 111 29.84 7.50 -0.17
CA VAL A 111 29.57 6.05 -0.31
C VAL A 111 29.36 5.73 -1.78
N THR A 112 29.39 4.45 -2.12
CA THR A 112 29.04 3.91 -3.44
C THR A 112 27.71 3.17 -3.41
N SER A 113 27.08 3.02 -4.58
CA SER A 113 25.88 2.19 -4.74
C SER A 113 26.13 0.73 -4.36
N GLU A 114 27.33 0.21 -4.64
CA GLU A 114 27.72 -1.16 -4.30
C GLU A 114 27.81 -1.37 -2.78
N GLU A 115 28.37 -0.42 -2.04
CA GLU A 115 28.36 -0.45 -0.56
C GLU A 115 26.93 -0.49 -0.01
N LEU A 116 26.03 0.37 -0.52
CA LEU A 116 24.64 0.39 -0.04
C LEU A 116 23.88 -0.91 -0.36
N VAL A 117 24.09 -1.47 -1.56
CA VAL A 117 23.47 -2.75 -1.97
C VAL A 117 24.03 -3.91 -1.14
N ASN A 118 25.31 -3.92 -0.80
CA ASN A 118 25.90 -4.92 0.09
C ASN A 118 25.36 -4.80 1.53
N LEU A 119 25.27 -3.59 2.10
CA LEU A 119 24.67 -3.36 3.42
C LEU A 119 23.19 -3.77 3.48
N ALA A 120 22.44 -3.56 2.40
CA ALA A 120 21.07 -4.04 2.28
C ALA A 120 21.00 -5.59 2.32
N PHE A 121 21.86 -6.28 1.56
CA PHE A 121 21.92 -7.74 1.59
C PHE A 121 22.41 -8.31 2.93
N GLU A 122 23.33 -7.63 3.62
CA GLU A 122 23.77 -7.98 4.98
C GLU A 122 22.58 -7.92 5.97
N GLN A 123 21.82 -6.82 5.95
CA GLN A 123 20.65 -6.66 6.83
C GLN A 123 19.51 -7.63 6.48
N ILE A 124 19.31 -7.95 5.19
CA ILE A 124 18.38 -9.01 4.77
C ILE A 124 18.82 -10.37 5.32
N ALA A 125 20.10 -10.73 5.19
CA ALA A 125 20.62 -11.99 5.70
C ALA A 125 20.47 -12.12 7.22
N LYS A 126 20.58 -11.01 7.96
CA LYS A 126 20.40 -10.93 9.41
C LYS A 126 18.93 -11.04 9.85
N GLU A 127 18.05 -10.22 9.30
CA GLU A 127 16.69 -10.04 9.84
C GLU A 127 15.65 -10.95 9.16
N ASN A 128 15.83 -11.29 7.88
CA ASN A 128 14.83 -12.02 7.11
C ASN A 128 14.54 -13.45 7.59
N PRO A 129 15.48 -14.22 8.18
CA PRO A 129 15.18 -15.53 8.74
C PRO A 129 14.10 -15.50 9.84
N ALA A 130 13.98 -14.40 10.59
CA ALA A 130 12.95 -14.22 11.62
C ALA A 130 11.69 -13.54 11.06
N LEU A 131 11.84 -12.55 10.18
CA LEU A 131 10.72 -11.73 9.71
C LEU A 131 10.00 -12.30 8.47
N ASN A 132 10.67 -13.12 7.66
CA ASN A 132 10.17 -13.64 6.38
C ASN A 132 9.49 -12.55 5.50
N ALA A 133 10.15 -11.39 5.46
CA ALA A 133 9.67 -10.18 4.80
C ALA A 133 10.00 -10.18 3.29
N VAL A 134 11.04 -10.90 2.89
CA VAL A 134 11.62 -10.92 1.53
C VAL A 134 11.60 -12.35 0.98
N ILE A 135 10.98 -12.52 -0.19
CA ILE A 135 10.68 -13.83 -0.82
C ILE A 135 11.57 -14.17 -2.01
N SER A 136 12.24 -13.17 -2.60
CA SER A 136 13.15 -13.35 -3.73
C SER A 136 14.20 -12.23 -3.77
N LEU A 137 15.39 -12.54 -4.29
CA LEU A 137 16.51 -11.61 -4.43
C LEU A 137 17.09 -11.69 -5.84
N ARG A 138 17.69 -10.60 -6.33
CA ARG A 138 18.43 -10.54 -7.60
C ARG A 138 19.86 -10.01 -7.38
N LYS A 139 20.61 -10.71 -6.53
CA LYS A 139 21.89 -10.23 -5.96
C LYS A 139 22.93 -9.88 -7.01
N ASN A 140 23.12 -10.74 -8.00
CA ASN A 140 24.16 -10.56 -9.01
C ASN A 140 23.82 -9.36 -9.93
N GLU A 141 22.57 -9.27 -10.37
CA GLU A 141 22.10 -8.21 -11.23
C GLU A 141 22.05 -6.86 -10.51
N ALA A 142 21.67 -6.84 -9.22
CA ALA A 142 21.69 -5.62 -8.42
C ALA A 142 23.11 -5.09 -8.17
N LEU A 143 24.10 -5.98 -7.97
CA LEU A 143 25.50 -5.58 -7.81
C LEU A 143 26.11 -5.11 -9.14
N GLU A 144 25.75 -5.73 -10.27
CA GLU A 144 26.19 -5.26 -11.59
C GLU A 144 25.56 -3.90 -11.95
N GLU A 145 24.27 -3.72 -11.68
CA GLU A 145 23.59 -2.42 -11.76
C GLU A 145 24.30 -1.38 -10.86
N ALA A 146 24.71 -1.75 -9.64
CA ALA A 146 25.39 -0.85 -8.71
C ALA A 146 26.80 -0.45 -9.14
N LYS A 147 27.53 -1.32 -9.85
CA LYS A 147 28.88 -1.05 -10.38
C LYS A 147 28.86 -0.18 -11.64
N THR A 148 27.86 -0.38 -12.49
CA THR A 148 27.77 0.25 -13.82
C THR A 148 26.95 1.54 -13.84
N ILE A 149 26.31 1.91 -12.72
CA ILE A 149 25.47 3.10 -12.63
C ILE A 149 26.27 4.39 -12.83
N ASN A 150 25.80 5.24 -13.76
CA ASN A 150 26.39 6.55 -13.98
C ASN A 150 26.04 7.49 -12.81
N VAL A 151 27.03 7.75 -11.94
CA VAL A 151 26.89 8.58 -10.73
C VAL A 151 26.62 10.07 -11.01
N ASP A 152 26.91 10.55 -12.22
CA ASP A 152 26.77 11.95 -12.64
C ASP A 152 25.37 12.24 -13.26
N SER A 153 24.39 11.35 -13.03
CA SER A 153 23.01 11.51 -13.51
C SER A 153 22.17 12.43 -12.62
N ASP A 154 21.98 13.68 -13.06
CA ASP A 154 21.08 14.64 -12.38
C ASP A 154 19.59 14.28 -12.48
N LYS A 155 19.22 13.37 -13.40
CA LYS A 155 17.82 13.02 -13.69
C LYS A 155 17.21 11.96 -12.77
N GLN A 156 18.00 11.42 -11.83
CA GLN A 156 17.64 10.25 -11.02
C GLN A 156 17.73 10.56 -9.51
N PRO A 157 16.70 11.16 -8.89
CA PRO A 157 16.78 11.66 -7.51
C PRO A 157 17.18 10.64 -6.43
N PHE A 158 16.93 9.34 -6.68
CA PHE A 158 17.25 8.22 -5.79
C PHE A 158 18.35 7.30 -6.34
N LEU A 159 19.21 7.83 -7.22
CA LEU A 159 20.33 7.12 -7.86
C LEU A 159 21.09 6.19 -6.92
N GLY A 160 21.15 4.90 -7.27
CA GLY A 160 21.99 3.89 -6.61
C GLY A 160 21.44 3.36 -5.29
N VAL A 161 20.29 3.86 -4.81
CA VAL A 161 19.70 3.42 -3.55
C VAL A 161 18.98 2.07 -3.74
N PRO A 162 19.19 1.07 -2.85
CA PRO A 162 18.49 -0.21 -2.93
C PRO A 162 16.99 -0.08 -2.58
N ILE A 163 16.14 -0.78 -3.33
CA ILE A 163 14.69 -0.89 -3.08
C ILE A 163 14.20 -2.33 -3.18
N LEU A 164 13.24 -2.69 -2.32
CA LEU A 164 12.48 -3.94 -2.40
C LEU A 164 11.10 -3.69 -3.01
N MET A 165 10.64 -4.63 -3.83
CA MET A 165 9.38 -4.52 -4.57
C MET A 165 8.28 -5.41 -4.00
N LYS A 166 7.03 -4.93 -3.86
CA LYS A 166 5.93 -5.81 -3.44
C LYS A 166 5.79 -7.00 -4.41
N GLY A 167 5.81 -8.23 -3.91
CA GLY A 167 5.70 -9.43 -4.75
C GLY A 167 4.37 -9.54 -5.52
N LEU A 168 3.35 -8.77 -5.13
CA LEU A 168 2.05 -8.67 -5.79
C LEU A 168 1.93 -7.41 -6.65
N GLY A 169 1.67 -7.58 -7.95
CA GLY A 169 1.33 -6.51 -8.88
C GLY A 169 2.49 -5.60 -9.31
N HIS A 170 3.63 -5.63 -8.61
CA HIS A 170 4.82 -4.84 -8.98
C HIS A 170 5.87 -5.76 -9.61
N THR A 171 5.57 -6.28 -10.80
CA THR A 171 6.41 -7.31 -11.44
C THR A 171 7.84 -6.82 -11.70
N VAL A 172 8.82 -7.68 -11.44
CA VAL A 172 10.24 -7.47 -11.73
C VAL A 172 10.67 -8.59 -12.66
N LYS A 173 11.18 -8.27 -13.86
CA LYS A 173 11.54 -9.24 -14.89
C LYS A 173 12.44 -10.34 -14.31
N GLY A 174 12.06 -11.60 -14.54
CA GLY A 174 12.78 -12.79 -14.08
C GLY A 174 12.48 -13.23 -12.64
N LEU A 175 11.82 -12.40 -11.83
CA LEU A 175 11.40 -12.76 -10.47
C LEU A 175 9.96 -13.32 -10.42
N PRO A 176 9.58 -14.02 -9.33
CA PRO A 176 8.25 -14.59 -9.15
C PRO A 176 7.06 -13.64 -9.44
N ASN A 177 6.02 -14.19 -10.07
CA ASN A 177 4.76 -13.53 -10.39
C ASN A 177 3.58 -14.50 -10.16
N THR A 178 3.48 -14.97 -8.92
CA THR A 178 2.62 -16.11 -8.51
C THR A 178 1.21 -15.68 -8.08
N ASN A 179 1.02 -14.38 -7.78
CA ASN A 179 -0.15 -13.85 -7.07
C ASN A 179 -0.43 -14.54 -5.71
N GLY A 180 0.56 -15.27 -5.16
CA GLY A 180 0.47 -16.03 -3.91
C GLY A 180 -0.04 -17.46 -4.10
N PHE A 181 -0.48 -17.84 -5.30
CA PHE A 181 -1.02 -19.16 -5.59
C PHE A 181 0.05 -20.25 -5.62
N ARG A 182 -0.20 -21.37 -4.93
CA ARG A 182 0.68 -22.55 -4.97
C ARG A 182 0.83 -23.14 -6.37
N PHE A 183 -0.27 -23.24 -7.14
CA PHE A 183 -0.24 -23.71 -8.53
C PHE A 183 0.58 -22.80 -9.45
N ALA A 184 0.65 -21.50 -9.16
CA ALA A 184 1.42 -20.54 -9.95
C ALA A 184 2.86 -20.34 -9.42
N SER A 185 3.33 -21.15 -8.47
CA SER A 185 4.67 -21.03 -7.84
C SER A 185 5.85 -20.94 -8.80
N HIS A 186 5.74 -21.56 -9.97
CA HIS A 186 6.74 -21.57 -11.05
C HIS A 186 6.66 -20.35 -12.01
N GLN A 187 5.66 -19.47 -11.86
CA GLN A 187 5.45 -18.34 -12.78
C GLN A 187 6.43 -17.20 -12.51
N LEU A 188 7.16 -16.79 -13.54
CA LEU A 188 8.09 -15.67 -13.51
C LEU A 188 7.58 -14.50 -14.37
N ALA A 189 7.85 -13.27 -13.94
CA ALA A 189 7.50 -12.08 -14.69
C ALA A 189 8.33 -11.94 -15.97
N ARG A 190 7.66 -11.75 -17.12
CA ARG A 190 8.31 -11.52 -18.42
C ARG A 190 8.88 -10.11 -18.60
N SER A 191 8.40 -9.15 -17.80
CA SER A 191 8.77 -7.74 -17.88
C SER A 191 8.55 -6.99 -16.56
N ASP A 192 9.22 -5.85 -16.42
CA ASP A 192 9.01 -4.91 -15.32
C ASP A 192 7.65 -4.20 -15.45
N GLY A 193 6.88 -4.21 -14.36
CA GLY A 193 5.61 -3.50 -14.24
C GLY A 193 5.76 -1.99 -14.35
N SER A 194 4.64 -1.26 -14.47
CA SER A 194 4.65 0.22 -14.54
C SER A 194 5.33 0.85 -13.32
N ILE A 195 4.93 0.43 -12.11
CA ILE A 195 5.48 0.93 -10.84
C ILE A 195 6.98 0.60 -10.71
N THR A 196 7.38 -0.62 -11.08
CA THR A 196 8.78 -1.05 -11.10
C THR A 196 9.63 -0.18 -12.02
N ARG A 197 9.15 0.09 -13.25
CA ARG A 197 9.83 0.96 -14.21
C ARG A 197 9.94 2.38 -13.69
N SER A 198 8.86 2.97 -13.17
CA SER A 198 8.91 4.32 -12.62
C SER A 198 9.87 4.46 -11.43
N LEU A 199 10.02 3.44 -10.57
CA LEU A 199 11.00 3.49 -9.49
C LEU A 199 12.45 3.34 -9.99
N LYS A 200 12.70 2.48 -10.99
CA LYS A 200 14.02 2.41 -11.67
C LYS A 200 14.36 3.71 -12.42
N GLU A 201 13.38 4.35 -13.04
CA GLU A 201 13.51 5.66 -13.71
C GLU A 201 13.93 6.77 -12.72
N LEU A 202 13.52 6.70 -11.44
CA LEU A 202 14.00 7.60 -10.39
C LEU A 202 15.42 7.27 -9.86
N GLY A 203 16.01 6.15 -10.28
CA GLY A 203 17.38 5.76 -9.96
C GLY A 203 17.56 4.64 -8.94
N PHE A 204 16.46 4.07 -8.40
CA PHE A 204 16.56 2.96 -7.46
C PHE A 204 17.08 1.67 -8.11
N ILE A 205 17.91 0.92 -7.37
CA ILE A 205 18.36 -0.43 -7.72
C ILE A 205 17.41 -1.43 -7.07
N VAL A 206 16.67 -2.20 -7.88
CA VAL A 206 15.74 -3.22 -7.37
C VAL A 206 16.53 -4.45 -6.95
N ILE A 207 16.49 -4.80 -5.65
CA ILE A 207 17.29 -5.89 -5.09
C ILE A 207 16.52 -7.20 -4.86
N GLY A 208 15.18 -7.17 -4.87
CA GLY A 208 14.34 -8.34 -4.59
C GLY A 208 12.85 -8.01 -4.44
N GLN A 209 12.05 -9.00 -4.01
CA GLN A 209 10.61 -8.84 -3.73
C GLN A 209 10.22 -9.17 -2.29
N THR A 210 9.19 -8.50 -1.78
CA THR A 210 8.63 -8.69 -0.43
C THR A 210 7.39 -9.60 -0.39
N ASN A 211 7.17 -10.21 0.77
CA ASN A 211 6.08 -11.15 1.07
C ASN A 211 4.70 -10.47 1.13
N PHE A 212 3.65 -11.23 0.81
CA PHE A 212 2.25 -10.82 0.69
C PHE A 212 1.29 -12.03 0.78
N PRO A 213 0.05 -11.87 1.30
CA PRO A 213 -0.96 -12.93 1.34
C PRO A 213 -1.57 -13.19 -0.06
N GLU A 214 -2.21 -14.35 -0.27
CA GLU A 214 -2.80 -14.72 -1.57
C GLU A 214 -3.76 -13.64 -2.11
N LEU A 215 -3.57 -13.28 -3.39
CA LEU A 215 -4.24 -12.18 -4.11
C LEU A 215 -4.21 -10.80 -3.42
N GLY A 216 -3.52 -10.66 -2.28
CA GLY A 216 -3.55 -9.47 -1.45
C GLY A 216 -4.87 -9.24 -0.69
N LEU A 217 -5.68 -10.29 -0.50
CA LEU A 217 -7.05 -10.22 0.03
C LEU A 217 -7.14 -9.97 1.54
N LYS A 218 -6.09 -10.31 2.29
CA LYS A 218 -6.05 -10.23 3.76
C LYS A 218 -5.30 -8.98 4.25
N ASN A 219 -5.66 -8.52 5.45
CA ASN A 219 -4.99 -7.43 6.19
C ASN A 219 -3.82 -7.92 7.08
N ILE A 220 -3.50 -9.20 6.99
CA ILE A 220 -2.32 -9.88 7.55
C ILE A 220 -1.46 -10.43 6.39
N THR A 221 -0.25 -10.94 6.66
CA THR A 221 0.59 -11.59 5.64
C THR A 221 0.89 -13.01 6.07
N ASP A 222 -0.01 -13.91 5.70
CA ASP A 222 -0.09 -15.34 6.06
C ASP A 222 -0.02 -16.22 4.80
N SER A 223 1.03 -16.04 3.99
CA SER A 223 1.08 -16.63 2.66
C SER A 223 1.19 -18.16 2.71
N ALA A 224 0.19 -18.85 2.15
CA ALA A 224 0.23 -20.31 2.02
C ALA A 224 1.38 -20.83 1.12
N LEU A 225 1.97 -19.96 0.28
CA LEU A 225 3.13 -20.26 -0.57
C LEU A 225 4.46 -19.81 0.06
N TYR A 226 4.50 -18.64 0.69
CA TYR A 226 5.75 -18.03 1.18
C TYR A 226 5.93 -18.08 2.71
N GLY A 227 4.94 -18.56 3.46
CA GLY A 227 4.90 -18.45 4.92
C GLY A 227 4.48 -17.07 5.41
N ASN A 228 4.28 -16.96 6.72
CA ASN A 228 3.81 -15.74 7.37
C ASN A 228 4.95 -14.71 7.48
N ALA A 229 4.64 -13.41 7.48
CA ALA A 229 5.61 -12.34 7.70
C ALA A 229 5.40 -11.66 9.06
N GLY A 230 6.47 -11.62 9.86
CA GLY A 230 6.49 -11.04 11.20
C GLY A 230 6.81 -9.54 11.22
N SER A 231 6.29 -8.82 12.21
CA SER A 231 6.57 -7.39 12.43
C SER A 231 8.03 -7.17 12.82
N ALA A 232 8.63 -6.10 12.31
CA ALA A 232 10.01 -5.71 12.66
C ALA A 232 10.20 -5.32 14.13
N TRP A 233 9.12 -5.08 14.89
CA TRP A 233 9.19 -4.85 16.34
C TRP A 233 9.24 -6.16 17.12
N ASN A 234 8.55 -7.20 16.63
CA ASN A 234 8.54 -8.53 17.22
C ASN A 234 8.00 -9.53 16.19
N ALA A 235 8.85 -10.46 15.75
CA ALA A 235 8.53 -11.45 14.71
C ALA A 235 7.35 -12.37 15.06
N LYS A 236 6.99 -12.49 16.35
CA LYS A 236 5.82 -13.26 16.81
C LYS A 236 4.47 -12.59 16.51
N TYR A 237 4.46 -11.37 15.97
CA TYR A 237 3.25 -10.61 15.65
C TYR A 237 3.18 -10.30 14.15
N GLN A 238 1.98 -10.16 13.61
CA GLN A 238 1.76 -9.92 12.18
C GLN A 238 2.43 -8.62 11.67
N ALA A 239 3.11 -8.71 10.53
CA ALA A 239 3.59 -7.52 9.80
C ALA A 239 2.47 -6.67 9.16
N GLY A 240 1.21 -7.11 9.28
CA GLY A 240 0.06 -6.54 8.57
C GLY A 240 0.03 -6.99 7.11
N GLY A 241 -0.93 -6.49 6.36
CA GLY A 241 -1.16 -6.93 4.99
C GLY A 241 -2.01 -5.95 4.19
N SER A 242 -1.99 -6.04 2.86
CA SER A 242 -1.24 -7.03 2.06
C SER A 242 0.21 -6.64 1.69
N SER A 243 0.73 -5.48 2.14
CA SER A 243 2.16 -5.11 1.95
C SER A 243 3.03 -5.40 3.19
N GLY A 244 2.75 -6.47 3.94
CA GLY A 244 3.40 -6.76 5.22
C GLY A 244 4.91 -6.89 5.11
N GLY A 245 5.41 -7.65 4.14
CA GLY A 245 6.85 -7.78 3.89
C GLY A 245 7.52 -6.44 3.57
N SER A 246 6.85 -5.54 2.84
CA SER A 246 7.36 -4.18 2.61
C SER A 246 7.43 -3.35 3.89
N GLY A 247 6.44 -3.49 4.79
CA GLY A 247 6.44 -2.83 6.10
C GLY A 247 7.60 -3.30 6.98
N ALA A 248 7.73 -4.62 7.15
CA ALA A 248 8.78 -5.24 7.95
C ALA A 248 10.19 -4.96 7.40
N ALA A 249 10.39 -5.02 6.07
CA ALA A 249 11.69 -4.73 5.45
C ALA A 249 12.15 -3.28 5.63
N VAL A 250 11.24 -2.30 5.55
CA VAL A 250 11.56 -0.89 5.76
C VAL A 250 11.85 -0.60 7.24
N ALA A 251 11.03 -1.11 8.15
CA ALA A 251 11.17 -0.90 9.59
C ALA A 251 12.43 -1.55 10.18
N SER A 252 12.72 -2.80 9.80
CA SER A 252 13.98 -3.49 10.17
C SER A 252 15.22 -2.89 9.50
N GLY A 253 15.03 -2.07 8.46
CA GLY A 253 16.08 -1.37 7.75
C GLY A 253 16.83 -2.19 6.70
N MET A 254 16.24 -3.28 6.19
CA MET A 254 16.73 -3.98 4.99
C MET A 254 16.89 -3.01 3.81
N THR A 255 15.90 -2.12 3.62
CA THR A 255 15.96 -1.00 2.68
C THR A 255 15.44 0.29 3.33
N PRO A 256 15.81 1.48 2.83
CA PRO A 256 15.25 2.75 3.31
C PRO A 256 13.77 2.92 2.93
N VAL A 257 13.36 2.36 1.79
CA VAL A 257 12.00 2.36 1.24
C VAL A 257 11.68 1.03 0.58
N ALA A 258 10.40 0.68 0.48
CA ALA A 258 9.93 -0.48 -0.28
C ALA A 258 8.58 -0.15 -0.93
N SER A 259 8.32 -0.66 -2.13
CA SER A 259 7.05 -0.37 -2.80
C SER A 259 5.87 -1.10 -2.15
N GLY A 260 4.68 -0.50 -2.19
CA GLY A 260 3.44 -1.07 -1.67
C GLY A 260 2.22 -0.74 -2.52
N SER A 261 1.14 -1.46 -2.27
CA SER A 261 -0.18 -1.19 -2.86
C SER A 261 -1.26 -1.27 -1.81
N ASP A 262 -2.27 -0.41 -1.92
CA ASP A 262 -3.36 -0.22 -0.96
C ASP A 262 -4.71 -0.32 -1.68
N ALA A 263 -5.47 -1.37 -1.35
CA ALA A 263 -6.82 -1.64 -1.87
C ALA A 263 -7.92 -1.49 -0.81
N GLY A 264 -7.55 -1.54 0.47
CA GLY A 264 -8.42 -1.46 1.64
C GLY A 264 -7.65 -1.27 2.94
N GLY A 265 -6.51 -0.58 2.90
CA GLY A 265 -5.57 -0.43 4.03
C GLY A 265 -4.18 -1.01 3.79
N SER A 266 -3.92 -1.67 2.66
CA SER A 266 -2.72 -2.50 2.47
C SER A 266 -1.36 -1.78 2.42
N ILE A 267 -1.29 -0.45 2.49
CA ILE A 267 -0.07 0.31 2.83
C ILE A 267 -0.11 0.75 4.30
N ARG A 268 -1.24 1.28 4.74
CA ARG A 268 -1.43 1.91 6.05
C ARG A 268 -1.41 0.91 7.22
N ILE A 269 -1.99 -0.28 7.05
CA ILE A 269 -2.01 -1.32 8.09
C ILE A 269 -0.59 -1.86 8.37
N PRO A 270 0.21 -2.28 7.37
CA PRO A 270 1.63 -2.58 7.59
C PRO A 270 2.42 -1.40 8.17
N ALA A 271 2.12 -0.16 7.78
CA ALA A 271 2.80 1.01 8.34
C ALA A 271 2.52 1.19 9.85
N SER A 272 1.26 1.03 10.28
CA SER A 272 0.85 1.02 11.70
C SER A 272 1.61 -0.04 12.49
N TRP A 273 1.53 -1.31 12.08
CA TRP A 273 2.07 -2.44 12.83
C TRP A 273 3.59 -2.65 12.72
N ASN A 274 4.27 -1.86 11.89
CA ASN A 274 5.73 -1.80 11.84
C ASN A 274 6.30 -0.45 12.29
N GLY A 275 5.48 0.51 12.74
CA GLY A 275 5.96 1.80 13.25
C GLY A 275 6.67 2.65 12.17
N ILE A 276 6.12 2.69 10.96
CA ILE A 276 6.61 3.50 9.83
C ILE A 276 5.49 4.29 9.17
N ILE A 277 5.81 5.03 8.09
CA ILE A 277 4.87 5.92 7.40
C ILE A 277 4.22 5.16 6.24
N GLY A 278 2.90 5.36 6.09
CA GLY A 278 2.13 4.77 5.00
C GLY A 278 1.17 5.78 4.37
N LEU A 279 1.56 6.37 3.25
CA LEU A 279 0.67 7.23 2.45
C LEU A 279 -0.14 6.40 1.46
N LYS A 280 -1.47 6.51 1.54
CA LYS A 280 -2.41 6.13 0.48
C LYS A 280 -2.82 7.40 -0.27
N PRO A 281 -2.20 7.72 -1.43
CA PRO A 281 -2.51 8.94 -2.17
C PRO A 281 -3.93 8.93 -2.74
N SER A 282 -4.39 10.10 -3.20
CA SER A 282 -5.65 10.24 -3.94
C SER A 282 -5.71 9.27 -5.14
N ARG A 283 -6.93 8.82 -5.46
CA ARG A 283 -7.17 7.96 -6.60
C ARG A 283 -6.65 8.59 -7.89
N GLY A 284 -5.93 7.80 -8.67
CA GLY A 284 -5.49 8.17 -10.02
C GLY A 284 -4.35 9.19 -10.14
N ILE A 285 -3.88 9.86 -9.08
CA ILE A 285 -2.86 10.92 -9.22
C ILE A 285 -1.44 10.39 -9.45
N VAL A 286 -1.09 9.22 -8.90
CA VAL A 286 0.24 8.61 -9.09
C VAL A 286 0.35 7.91 -10.45
N LYS A 287 1.51 8.04 -11.10
CA LYS A 287 1.92 7.35 -12.34
C LYS A 287 1.76 5.84 -12.15
N GLY A 288 1.08 5.19 -13.10
CA GLY A 288 0.72 3.77 -13.02
C GLY A 288 -0.61 3.48 -12.30
N ASN A 289 -1.15 4.37 -11.47
CA ASN A 289 -2.48 4.18 -10.88
C ASN A 289 -3.59 4.44 -11.92
N GLY A 290 -4.61 3.57 -11.92
CA GLY A 290 -5.83 3.74 -12.71
C GLY A 290 -6.68 4.92 -12.23
N THR A 291 -7.25 5.67 -13.17
CA THR A 291 -8.06 6.88 -12.93
C THR A 291 -9.56 6.64 -12.87
N SER A 292 -10.03 5.41 -13.12
CA SER A 292 -11.46 5.08 -13.03
C SER A 292 -11.99 5.31 -11.61
N ASN A 293 -13.18 5.90 -11.49
CA ASN A 293 -13.90 6.03 -10.21
C ASN A 293 -14.24 4.68 -9.57
N THR A 294 -14.18 3.59 -10.33
CA THR A 294 -14.34 2.20 -9.87
C THR A 294 -13.02 1.48 -9.54
N ASN A 295 -11.89 2.21 -9.44
CA ASN A 295 -10.61 1.64 -9.02
C ASN A 295 -10.30 1.96 -7.55
N GLN A 296 -10.32 0.93 -6.69
CA GLN A 296 -9.95 1.05 -5.26
C GLN A 296 -8.45 0.91 -4.97
N VAL A 297 -7.65 0.43 -5.94
CA VAL A 297 -6.22 0.16 -5.75
C VAL A 297 -5.38 1.39 -6.09
N VAL A 298 -4.50 1.77 -5.17
CA VAL A 298 -3.40 2.71 -5.44
C VAL A 298 -2.05 2.09 -5.11
N HIS A 299 -1.00 2.58 -5.77
CA HIS A 299 0.38 2.17 -5.52
C HIS A 299 1.16 3.36 -4.92
N PHE A 300 1.93 3.11 -3.86
CA PHE A 300 2.86 4.06 -3.27
C PHE A 300 3.90 3.34 -2.38
N PRO A 301 5.15 3.84 -2.24
CA PRO A 301 6.12 3.23 -1.32
C PRO A 301 5.82 3.45 0.16
N LEU A 302 6.23 2.48 1.00
CA LEU A 302 6.37 2.66 2.44
C LEU A 302 7.75 3.26 2.74
N THR A 303 7.79 4.15 3.73
CA THR A 303 8.91 5.05 4.01
C THR A 303 9.14 5.19 5.51
N LYS A 304 10.36 5.59 5.90
CA LYS A 304 10.69 5.86 7.32
C LYS A 304 10.51 7.31 7.73
N ASN A 305 10.66 8.26 6.80
CA ASN A 305 10.64 9.69 7.08
C ASN A 305 9.80 10.46 6.04
N MET A 306 9.38 11.68 6.39
CA MET A 306 8.56 12.53 5.54
C MET A 306 9.35 13.12 4.37
N THR A 307 10.66 13.30 4.48
CA THR A 307 11.51 13.75 3.35
C THR A 307 11.41 12.79 2.17
N ASP A 308 11.61 11.49 2.40
CA ASP A 308 11.45 10.43 1.39
C ASP A 308 10.00 10.40 0.88
N THR A 309 9.01 10.51 1.78
CA THR A 309 7.57 10.45 1.47
C THR A 309 7.15 11.58 0.53
N ILE A 310 7.52 12.82 0.85
CA ILE A 310 7.21 14.03 0.08
C ILE A 310 7.93 13.98 -1.27
N GLN A 311 9.23 13.64 -1.29
CA GLN A 311 9.99 13.59 -2.55
C GLN A 311 9.47 12.48 -3.48
N LEU A 312 9.14 11.30 -2.96
CA LEU A 312 8.51 10.24 -3.74
C LEU A 312 7.13 10.66 -4.27
N PHE A 313 6.34 11.38 -3.48
CA PHE A 313 5.04 11.88 -3.91
C PHE A 313 5.14 12.86 -5.08
N GLN A 314 6.00 13.88 -4.95
CA GLN A 314 6.27 14.88 -5.97
C GLN A 314 6.83 14.30 -7.28
N LEU A 315 7.59 13.20 -7.20
CA LEU A 315 8.17 12.55 -8.38
C LEU A 315 7.23 11.52 -9.04
N LEU A 316 6.42 10.81 -8.25
CA LEU A 316 5.52 9.77 -8.72
C LEU A 316 4.13 10.31 -9.11
N THR A 317 3.72 11.50 -8.69
CA THR A 317 2.51 12.17 -9.19
C THR A 317 2.58 12.43 -10.70
N LYS A 318 1.42 12.41 -11.38
CA LYS A 318 1.27 12.72 -12.81
C LYS A 318 1.41 14.22 -13.09
N ASN A 319 1.03 15.08 -12.12
CA ASN A 319 0.98 16.53 -12.27
C ASN A 319 1.88 17.22 -11.23
N PRO A 320 3.22 17.10 -11.32
CA PRO A 320 4.14 17.59 -10.29
C PRO A 320 3.95 19.09 -9.99
N GLU A 321 3.73 19.92 -11.00
CA GLU A 321 3.52 21.37 -10.86
C GLU A 321 2.29 21.73 -10.02
N ALA A 322 1.22 20.93 -10.08
CA ALA A 322 0.02 21.11 -9.25
C ALA A 322 0.21 20.64 -7.80
N THR A 323 1.36 20.02 -7.50
CA THR A 323 1.71 19.38 -6.22
C THR A 323 2.79 20.18 -5.46
N VAL A 324 3.10 21.40 -5.92
CA VAL A 324 4.06 22.32 -5.30
C VAL A 324 3.34 23.60 -4.88
N SER A 325 2.30 23.43 -4.05
CA SER A 325 1.96 24.46 -3.08
C SER A 325 2.54 24.05 -1.74
N ALA A 326 3.59 24.74 -1.29
CA ALA A 326 4.12 24.54 0.05
C ALA A 326 3.06 24.99 1.07
N ILE A 327 2.22 24.04 1.54
CA ILE A 327 1.29 24.28 2.63
C ILE A 327 2.11 24.43 3.90
N THR A 328 2.50 25.68 4.17
CA THR A 328 3.30 26.09 5.32
C THR A 328 2.60 25.75 6.64
N ASN A 329 3.36 25.75 7.73
CA ASN A 329 2.82 25.60 9.09
C ASN A 329 1.74 26.64 9.44
N SER A 330 1.71 27.80 8.76
CA SER A 330 0.63 28.78 8.87
C SER A 330 -0.65 28.37 8.12
N THR A 331 -0.53 27.74 6.96
CA THR A 331 -1.68 27.32 6.12
C THR A 331 -2.40 26.09 6.69
N ILE A 332 -1.69 25.18 7.39
CA ILE A 332 -2.33 24.04 8.08
C ILE A 332 -3.09 24.45 9.35
N LYS A 333 -2.66 25.47 10.10
CA LYS A 333 -3.25 25.82 11.41
C LYS A 333 -4.71 26.29 11.34
N ASN A 334 -5.17 26.73 10.17
CA ASN A 334 -6.57 27.14 9.95
C ASN A 334 -7.51 25.94 9.66
N GLN A 335 -7.00 24.72 9.55
CA GLN A 335 -7.80 23.54 9.23
C GLN A 335 -8.43 22.94 10.49
N LYS A 336 -9.74 22.69 10.44
CA LYS A 336 -10.45 21.95 11.48
C LYS A 336 -10.19 20.46 11.37
N ILE A 337 -9.98 19.81 12.51
CA ILE A 337 -9.68 18.38 12.62
C ILE A 337 -10.81 17.71 13.40
N ALA A 338 -11.63 16.92 12.70
CA ALA A 338 -12.49 15.96 13.36
C ALA A 338 -11.64 14.79 13.89
N TYR A 339 -12.00 14.21 15.03
CA TYR A 339 -11.50 12.91 15.45
C TYR A 339 -12.64 12.01 15.94
N THR A 340 -12.42 10.69 15.91
CA THR A 340 -13.32 9.76 16.59
C THR A 340 -12.56 8.60 17.23
N LEU A 341 -13.16 8.06 18.30
CA LEU A 341 -12.66 6.91 19.06
C LEU A 341 -13.52 5.64 18.87
N LYS A 342 -14.57 5.74 18.03
CA LYS A 342 -15.56 4.69 17.78
C LYS A 342 -15.23 3.95 16.48
N SER A 343 -15.42 2.63 16.45
CA SER A 343 -15.30 1.85 15.21
C SER A 343 -16.44 2.21 14.25
N PRO A 344 -16.17 2.37 12.95
CA PRO A 344 -17.20 2.64 11.94
C PRO A 344 -18.22 1.51 11.76
N VAL A 345 -17.89 0.31 12.25
CA VAL A 345 -18.71 -0.91 12.17
C VAL A 345 -19.15 -1.42 13.56
N GLY A 346 -18.99 -0.60 14.60
CA GLY A 346 -19.39 -0.95 15.98
C GLY A 346 -18.49 -1.99 16.67
N THR A 347 -17.41 -2.45 16.03
CA THR A 347 -16.44 -3.37 16.64
C THR A 347 -15.64 -2.71 17.78
N PRO A 348 -15.02 -3.49 18.69
CA PRO A 348 -14.16 -2.95 19.73
C PRO A 348 -12.98 -2.13 19.18
N VAL A 349 -12.59 -1.09 19.93
CA VAL A 349 -11.38 -0.29 19.71
C VAL A 349 -10.61 -0.28 21.04
N SER A 350 -9.34 -0.70 21.01
CA SER A 350 -8.52 -0.89 22.22
C SER A 350 -8.23 0.43 22.95
N SER A 351 -7.84 0.32 24.22
CA SER A 351 -7.34 1.45 25.00
C SER A 351 -6.12 2.10 24.33
N ASP A 352 -5.15 1.30 23.87
CA ASP A 352 -3.97 1.77 23.13
C ASP A 352 -4.34 2.59 21.88
N ALA A 353 -5.29 2.09 21.07
CA ALA A 353 -5.74 2.76 19.85
C ALA A 353 -6.42 4.11 20.14
N LYS A 354 -7.22 4.18 21.21
CA LYS A 354 -7.85 5.42 21.67
C LYS A 354 -6.81 6.39 22.24
N GLN A 355 -5.86 5.88 23.03
CA GLN A 355 -4.81 6.68 23.64
C GLN A 355 -3.90 7.31 22.58
N ALA A 356 -3.51 6.57 21.54
CA ALA A 356 -2.74 7.10 20.42
C ALA A 356 -3.41 8.32 19.75
N VAL A 357 -4.74 8.27 19.57
CA VAL A 357 -5.53 9.40 19.05
C VAL A 357 -5.60 10.53 20.08
N LEU A 358 -5.86 10.24 21.35
CA LEU A 358 -5.96 11.26 22.41
C LEU A 358 -4.64 12.02 22.63
N GLU A 359 -3.50 11.36 22.51
CA GLU A 359 -2.18 12.02 22.51
C GLU A 359 -1.98 12.92 21.30
N ALA A 360 -2.41 12.48 20.11
CA ALA A 360 -2.38 13.30 18.91
C ALA A 360 -3.32 14.52 19.03
N VAL A 361 -4.53 14.34 19.57
CA VAL A 361 -5.49 15.43 19.86
C VAL A 361 -4.90 16.43 20.86
N THR A 362 -4.25 15.94 21.92
CA THR A 362 -3.61 16.78 22.94
C THR A 362 -2.48 17.62 22.33
N PHE A 363 -1.61 16.98 21.53
CA PHE A 363 -0.54 17.65 20.79
C PHE A 363 -1.08 18.69 19.79
N LEU A 364 -2.09 18.34 19.00
CA LEU A 364 -2.69 19.25 18.02
C LEU A 364 -3.34 20.47 18.68
N LYS A 365 -4.06 20.27 19.81
CA LYS A 365 -4.61 21.38 20.59
C LYS A 365 -3.51 22.30 21.16
N ALA A 366 -2.40 21.72 21.62
CA ALA A 366 -1.23 22.51 22.06
C ALA A 366 -0.53 23.27 20.92
N GLU A 367 -0.53 22.73 19.70
CA GLU A 367 -0.11 23.45 18.49
C GLU A 367 -1.16 24.46 17.97
N GLY A 368 -2.33 24.57 18.61
CA GLY A 368 -3.35 25.58 18.30
C GLY A 368 -4.36 25.20 17.22
N PHE A 369 -4.55 23.91 16.91
CA PHE A 369 -5.59 23.45 15.98
C PHE A 369 -6.98 23.39 16.66
N ASP A 370 -8.03 23.66 15.88
CA ASP A 370 -9.43 23.35 16.26
C ASP A 370 -9.67 21.84 16.07
N VAL A 371 -9.74 21.09 17.17
CA VAL A 371 -9.82 19.63 17.18
C VAL A 371 -11.05 19.16 17.96
N GLN A 372 -12.00 18.54 17.26
CA GLN A 372 -13.35 18.25 17.76
C GLN A 372 -13.68 16.76 17.64
N GLU A 373 -14.33 16.18 18.65
CA GLU A 373 -14.83 14.80 18.58
C GLU A 373 -16.12 14.75 17.76
N VAL A 374 -16.23 13.77 16.88
CA VAL A 374 -17.43 13.53 16.07
C VAL A 374 -17.82 12.06 16.07
N ASP A 375 -19.10 11.79 15.80
CA ASP A 375 -19.56 10.48 15.39
C ASP A 375 -19.09 10.15 13.96
N TRP A 376 -19.08 8.86 13.62
CA TRP A 376 -18.68 8.43 12.28
C TRP A 376 -19.68 8.95 11.24
N PRO A 377 -19.24 9.65 10.16
CA PRO A 377 -20.12 10.44 9.30
C PRO A 377 -20.98 9.64 8.30
N ILE A 378 -20.86 8.32 8.26
CA ILE A 378 -21.49 7.43 7.28
C ILE A 378 -21.89 6.08 7.92
N ASP A 379 -22.63 5.23 7.21
CA ASP A 379 -22.79 3.83 7.60
C ASP A 379 -21.53 3.03 7.20
N GLY A 380 -20.73 2.60 8.19
CA GLY A 380 -19.55 1.77 7.94
C GLY A 380 -19.87 0.31 7.65
N ILE A 381 -21.03 -0.20 8.06
CA ILE A 381 -21.47 -1.57 7.78
C ILE A 381 -21.92 -1.67 6.31
N GLU A 382 -22.67 -0.68 5.81
CA GLU A 382 -22.99 -0.56 4.38
C GLU A 382 -21.70 -0.48 3.53
N LEU A 383 -20.77 0.41 3.91
CA LEU A 383 -19.46 0.56 3.27
C LEU A 383 -18.69 -0.78 3.19
N MET A 384 -18.66 -1.55 4.28
CA MET A 384 -17.97 -2.83 4.28
C MET A 384 -18.69 -3.88 3.45
N LYS A 385 -20.03 -3.90 3.43
CA LYS A 385 -20.79 -4.77 2.49
C LYS A 385 -20.47 -4.43 1.03
N ASN A 386 -20.38 -3.15 0.67
CA ASN A 386 -19.94 -2.72 -0.66
C ASN A 386 -18.54 -3.26 -1.01
N TYR A 387 -17.59 -3.19 -0.07
CA TYR A 387 -16.23 -3.71 -0.25
C TYR A 387 -16.22 -5.21 -0.61
N TYR A 388 -17.04 -6.04 0.07
CA TYR A 388 -17.10 -7.49 -0.22
C TYR A 388 -17.83 -7.83 -1.51
N VAL A 389 -18.86 -7.09 -1.90
CA VAL A 389 -19.49 -7.28 -3.23
C VAL A 389 -18.48 -7.00 -4.36
N ILE A 390 -17.63 -5.97 -4.22
CA ILE A 390 -16.58 -5.69 -5.21
C ILE A 390 -15.50 -6.79 -5.20
N GLY A 391 -15.05 -7.21 -4.01
CA GLY A 391 -14.07 -8.29 -3.86
C GLY A 391 -14.55 -9.61 -4.46
N ALA A 392 -15.78 -10.02 -4.13
CA ALA A 392 -16.43 -11.19 -4.70
C ALA A 392 -16.64 -11.05 -6.21
N GLY A 393 -17.01 -9.87 -6.71
CA GLY A 393 -17.12 -9.58 -8.14
C GLY A 393 -15.82 -9.76 -8.94
N ALA A 394 -14.66 -9.60 -8.31
CA ALA A 394 -13.34 -9.78 -8.92
C ALA A 394 -12.75 -11.20 -8.77
N ALA A 395 -13.26 -12.02 -7.85
CA ALA A 395 -12.63 -13.28 -7.44
C ALA A 395 -12.56 -14.38 -8.52
N GLY A 396 -13.32 -14.26 -9.61
CA GLY A 396 -13.20 -15.12 -10.80
C GLY A 396 -11.79 -15.17 -11.41
N ILE A 397 -10.91 -14.21 -11.08
CA ILE A 397 -9.51 -14.20 -11.51
C ILE A 397 -8.72 -15.46 -11.08
N ALA A 398 -9.03 -16.05 -9.92
CA ALA A 398 -8.33 -17.25 -9.43
C ALA A 398 -8.56 -18.44 -10.38
N ASN A 399 -9.83 -18.73 -10.68
CA ASN A 399 -10.21 -19.78 -11.63
C ASN A 399 -9.72 -19.47 -13.05
N PHE A 400 -9.77 -18.21 -13.50
CA PHE A 400 -9.20 -17.85 -14.80
C PHE A 400 -7.71 -18.18 -14.89
N GLN A 401 -6.91 -17.81 -13.87
CA GLN A 401 -5.48 -18.10 -13.86
C GLN A 401 -5.18 -19.60 -13.80
N LEU A 402 -5.89 -20.36 -12.96
CA LEU A 402 -5.75 -21.82 -12.93
C LEU A 402 -6.10 -22.44 -14.30
N GLN A 403 -7.21 -22.05 -14.93
CA GLN A 403 -7.59 -22.53 -16.26
C GLN A 403 -6.54 -22.18 -17.33
N GLN A 404 -5.82 -21.07 -17.21
CA GLN A 404 -4.71 -20.75 -18.12
C GLN A 404 -3.47 -21.62 -17.88
N ILE A 405 -3.17 -22.01 -16.64
CA ILE A 405 -1.98 -22.79 -16.27
C ILE A 405 -2.27 -24.31 -16.37
N GLU A 406 -3.18 -24.82 -15.54
CA GLU A 406 -3.45 -26.26 -15.32
C GLU A 406 -4.56 -26.84 -16.23
N LYS A 407 -5.21 -26.00 -17.05
CA LYS A 407 -6.28 -26.39 -18.00
C LYS A 407 -7.52 -27.06 -17.37
N ARG A 408 -7.72 -26.91 -16.06
CA ARG A 408 -8.92 -27.34 -15.32
C ARG A 408 -9.54 -26.19 -14.52
N SER A 409 -10.75 -26.40 -14.01
CA SER A 409 -11.44 -25.47 -13.12
C SER A 409 -10.87 -25.51 -11.70
N LEU A 410 -11.11 -24.42 -10.95
CA LEU A 410 -10.65 -24.24 -9.57
C LEU A 410 -11.32 -25.23 -8.61
N GLU A 411 -10.50 -25.83 -7.76
CA GLU A 411 -10.90 -26.66 -6.63
C GLU A 411 -10.47 -26.01 -5.31
N ILE A 412 -11.11 -26.37 -4.20
CA ILE A 412 -10.84 -25.78 -2.88
C ILE A 412 -9.39 -25.98 -2.40
N THR A 413 -8.72 -27.02 -2.88
CA THR A 413 -7.33 -27.37 -2.52
C THR A 413 -6.28 -26.52 -3.24
N ASP A 414 -6.67 -25.73 -4.25
CA ASP A 414 -5.74 -24.93 -5.06
C ASP A 414 -5.35 -23.59 -4.43
N VAL A 415 -6.16 -23.10 -3.49
CA VAL A 415 -6.19 -21.70 -3.03
C VAL A 415 -6.47 -21.59 -1.53
N ASP A 416 -6.28 -20.40 -0.97
CA ASP A 416 -6.75 -20.09 0.38
C ASP A 416 -8.27 -20.18 0.50
N LEU A 417 -8.75 -20.57 1.68
CA LEU A 417 -10.18 -20.76 1.94
C LEU A 417 -11.02 -19.48 1.68
N LEU A 418 -10.46 -18.30 1.92
CA LEU A 418 -11.08 -17.01 1.58
C LEU A 418 -11.22 -16.84 0.06
N THR A 419 -10.17 -17.17 -0.72
CA THR A 419 -10.21 -17.11 -2.18
C THR A 419 -11.25 -18.08 -2.75
N TRP A 420 -11.32 -19.30 -2.21
CA TRP A 420 -12.38 -20.26 -2.54
C TRP A 420 -13.77 -19.70 -2.26
N ALA A 421 -13.99 -19.16 -1.05
CA ALA A 421 -15.27 -18.62 -0.64
C ALA A 421 -15.70 -17.43 -1.53
N LEU A 422 -14.78 -16.51 -1.84
CA LEU A 422 -15.04 -15.40 -2.74
C LEU A 422 -15.28 -15.86 -4.19
N TYR A 423 -14.55 -16.87 -4.68
CA TYR A 423 -14.78 -17.46 -6.01
C TYR A 423 -16.13 -18.15 -6.13
N GLN A 424 -16.58 -18.86 -5.09
CA GLN A 424 -17.91 -19.44 -5.05
C GLN A 424 -18.98 -18.36 -4.97
N THR A 425 -18.75 -17.30 -4.17
CA THR A 425 -19.66 -16.14 -4.13
C THR A 425 -19.77 -15.46 -5.50
N ASN A 426 -18.65 -15.29 -6.21
CA ASN A 426 -18.57 -14.71 -7.57
C ASN A 426 -19.57 -15.34 -8.56
N GLN A 427 -19.86 -16.65 -8.45
CA GLN A 427 -20.79 -17.34 -9.35
C GLN A 427 -22.22 -16.79 -9.30
N LEU A 428 -22.60 -16.10 -8.21
CA LEU A 428 -23.92 -15.49 -8.03
C LEU A 428 -23.90 -13.95 -8.11
N ILE A 429 -22.72 -13.32 -8.25
CA ILE A 429 -22.59 -11.86 -8.35
C ILE A 429 -22.66 -11.43 -9.81
N THR A 430 -23.62 -10.55 -10.12
CA THR A 430 -23.77 -9.99 -11.47
C THR A 430 -23.03 -8.66 -11.61
N LYS A 431 -22.82 -8.22 -12.85
CA LYS A 431 -22.32 -6.85 -13.13
C LYS A 431 -23.27 -5.76 -12.60
N LYS A 432 -24.56 -6.06 -12.45
CA LYS A 432 -25.53 -5.11 -11.89
C LYS A 432 -25.25 -4.88 -10.41
N ASP A 433 -25.05 -5.95 -9.63
CA ASP A 433 -24.75 -5.87 -8.19
C ASP A 433 -23.48 -5.03 -7.94
N VAL A 434 -22.42 -5.28 -8.74
CA VAL A 434 -21.16 -4.52 -8.65
C VAL A 434 -21.35 -3.05 -9.03
N ASN A 435 -22.20 -2.73 -10.00
CA ASN A 435 -22.50 -1.34 -10.36
C ASN A 435 -23.33 -0.62 -9.27
N GLU A 436 -24.28 -1.31 -8.64
CA GLU A 436 -25.11 -0.75 -7.56
C GLU A 436 -24.28 -0.37 -6.33
N VAL A 437 -23.29 -1.19 -5.95
CA VAL A 437 -22.37 -0.83 -4.84
C VAL A 437 -21.38 0.28 -5.21
N TRP A 438 -21.02 0.43 -6.49
CA TRP A 438 -20.26 1.60 -6.95
C TRP A 438 -21.07 2.90 -6.91
N GLU A 439 -22.38 2.83 -7.16
CA GLU A 439 -23.28 3.97 -6.98
C GLU A 439 -23.45 4.31 -5.48
N SER A 440 -23.67 3.33 -4.59
CA SER A 440 -23.67 3.57 -3.14
C SER A 440 -22.34 4.22 -2.68
N ASN A 441 -21.19 3.72 -3.15
CA ASN A 441 -19.89 4.34 -2.87
C ASN A 441 -19.78 5.79 -3.39
N TYR A 442 -20.41 6.14 -4.51
CA TYR A 442 -20.48 7.53 -4.99
C TYR A 442 -21.32 8.41 -4.06
N GLN A 443 -22.46 7.93 -3.57
CA GLN A 443 -23.28 8.62 -2.57
C GLN A 443 -22.53 8.81 -1.24
N ILE A 444 -21.77 7.81 -0.79
CA ILE A 444 -20.87 7.91 0.37
C ILE A 444 -19.77 8.97 0.12
N ALA A 445 -19.21 9.02 -1.09
CA ALA A 445 -18.21 10.04 -1.46
C ALA A 445 -18.78 11.47 -1.40
N GLN A 446 -20.04 11.68 -1.81
CA GLN A 446 -20.73 12.96 -1.68
C GLN A 446 -20.96 13.36 -0.22
N LYS A 447 -21.42 12.43 0.64
CA LYS A 447 -21.56 12.66 2.09
C LYS A 447 -20.23 13.08 2.73
N MET A 448 -19.15 12.36 2.41
CA MET A 448 -17.80 12.69 2.89
C MET A 448 -17.26 14.01 2.33
N ALA A 449 -17.61 14.39 1.10
CA ALA A 449 -17.24 15.68 0.53
C ALA A 449 -17.94 16.85 1.28
N GLU A 450 -19.20 16.68 1.69
CA GLU A 450 -19.89 17.67 2.54
C GLU A 450 -19.27 17.74 3.94
N PHE A 451 -19.00 16.59 4.56
CA PHE A 451 -18.30 16.51 5.85
C PHE A 451 -16.96 17.27 5.82
N HIS A 452 -16.16 17.11 4.77
CA HIS A 452 -14.86 17.79 4.65
C HIS A 452 -14.93 19.30 4.38
N LYS A 453 -16.10 19.87 4.05
CA LYS A 453 -16.27 21.34 4.08
C LYS A 453 -16.24 21.89 5.51
N GLN A 454 -16.65 21.08 6.48
CA GLN A 454 -16.63 21.42 7.91
C GLN A 454 -15.33 20.97 8.57
N PHE A 455 -14.87 19.76 8.26
CA PHE A 455 -13.67 19.14 8.82
C PHE A 455 -12.72 18.67 7.71
N PRO A 456 -11.85 19.55 7.19
CA PRO A 456 -10.88 19.21 6.15
C PRO A 456 -9.99 18.00 6.46
N LEU A 457 -9.81 17.68 7.74
CA LEU A 457 -9.12 16.48 8.22
C LEU A 457 -10.00 15.66 9.16
N LEU A 458 -9.94 14.33 8.99
CA LEU A 458 -10.45 13.32 9.93
C LEU A 458 -9.29 12.51 10.51
N LEU A 459 -9.14 12.55 11.83
CA LEU A 459 -8.16 11.80 12.62
C LEU A 459 -8.82 10.53 13.22
N THR A 460 -8.16 9.40 13.01
CA THR A 460 -8.58 8.06 13.47
C THR A 460 -7.37 7.27 13.96
N PRO A 461 -7.55 6.16 14.70
CA PRO A 461 -6.52 5.13 14.75
C PRO A 461 -6.35 4.55 13.33
N THR A 462 -5.13 4.21 12.91
CA THR A 462 -4.96 3.44 11.66
C THR A 462 -5.50 2.02 11.81
N THR A 463 -5.27 1.43 12.99
CA THR A 463 -5.72 0.10 13.40
C THR A 463 -6.38 0.18 14.77
N ALA A 464 -7.41 -0.62 15.01
CA ALA A 464 -8.19 -0.59 16.26
C ALA A 464 -7.47 -1.27 17.44
N SER A 465 -6.36 -1.95 17.17
CA SER A 465 -5.41 -2.47 18.15
C SER A 465 -4.01 -2.60 17.52
N THR A 466 -3.05 -3.03 18.34
CA THR A 466 -1.73 -3.50 17.87
C THR A 466 -1.89 -4.80 17.06
N ALA A 467 -0.83 -5.23 16.39
CA ALA A 467 -0.84 -6.48 15.63
C ALA A 467 -1.30 -7.69 16.49
N PRO A 468 -2.08 -8.63 15.92
CA PRO A 468 -2.30 -9.96 16.47
C PRO A 468 -1.04 -10.83 16.37
N LEU A 469 -1.05 -12.00 17.02
CA LEU A 469 0.05 -12.96 16.88
C LEU A 469 0.15 -13.48 15.43
N VAL A 470 1.36 -13.84 15.01
CA VAL A 470 1.67 -14.26 13.64
C VAL A 470 1.04 -15.61 13.28
N ASP A 471 0.68 -16.40 14.29
CA ASP A 471 0.01 -17.71 14.25
C ASP A 471 -1.42 -17.67 14.80
N GLU A 472 -1.98 -16.48 15.08
CA GLU A 472 -3.35 -16.31 15.55
C GLU A 472 -4.35 -16.69 14.45
N ASP A 473 -5.09 -17.78 14.64
CA ASP A 473 -6.16 -18.16 13.74
C ASP A 473 -7.44 -17.36 14.05
N LEU A 474 -7.67 -16.33 13.22
CA LEU A 474 -8.80 -15.41 13.38
C LEU A 474 -10.16 -16.04 13.02
N LEU A 475 -10.21 -17.28 12.52
CA LEU A 475 -11.42 -17.97 12.09
C LEU A 475 -11.77 -19.14 13.00
N THR A 476 -13.04 -19.24 13.40
CA THR A 476 -13.56 -20.43 14.08
C THR A 476 -13.65 -21.61 13.11
N GLU A 477 -13.57 -22.84 13.62
CA GLU A 477 -13.78 -24.05 12.80
C GLU A 477 -15.19 -24.11 12.19
N GLU A 478 -16.19 -23.49 12.83
CA GLU A 478 -17.54 -23.34 12.26
C GLU A 478 -17.52 -22.49 10.98
N LEU A 479 -16.93 -21.30 11.03
CA LEU A 479 -16.80 -20.41 9.87
C LEU A 479 -15.99 -21.10 8.76
N LYS A 480 -14.90 -21.80 9.10
CA LYS A 480 -14.12 -22.57 8.11
C LYS A 480 -14.96 -23.68 7.48
N SER A 481 -15.74 -24.42 8.26
CA SER A 481 -16.62 -25.49 7.76
C SER A 481 -17.69 -24.95 6.80
N GLN A 482 -18.31 -23.81 7.16
CA GLN A 482 -19.26 -23.09 6.31
C GLN A 482 -18.59 -22.59 5.02
N MET A 483 -17.37 -22.03 5.10
CA MET A 483 -16.62 -21.58 3.91
C MET A 483 -16.21 -22.75 2.99
N ARG A 484 -15.88 -23.92 3.54
CA ARG A 484 -15.58 -25.13 2.74
C ARG A 484 -16.81 -25.59 1.95
N SER A 485 -18.00 -25.46 2.54
CA SER A 485 -19.29 -25.90 2.00
C SER A 485 -20.17 -24.75 1.48
N ILE A 486 -19.58 -23.59 1.17
CA ILE A 486 -20.28 -22.37 0.75
C ILE A 486 -21.12 -22.54 -0.52
N ASP A 487 -20.80 -23.53 -1.35
CA ASP A 487 -21.57 -23.89 -2.54
C ASP A 487 -22.96 -24.50 -2.19
N THR A 488 -23.13 -25.00 -0.96
CA THR A 488 -24.43 -25.44 -0.42
C THR A 488 -25.40 -24.27 -0.22
N LEU A 489 -24.92 -23.07 0.14
CA LEU A 489 -25.70 -21.84 0.20
C LEU A 489 -26.13 -21.44 -1.22
N LYS A 490 -27.42 -21.17 -1.45
CA LYS A 490 -27.98 -21.05 -2.82
C LYS A 490 -28.28 -19.62 -3.24
N THR A 491 -28.39 -18.69 -2.31
CA THR A 491 -28.60 -17.26 -2.59
C THR A 491 -27.29 -16.48 -2.55
N LYS A 492 -27.24 -15.32 -3.22
CA LYS A 492 -26.08 -14.42 -3.12
C LYS A 492 -26.01 -13.77 -1.74
N GLU A 493 -27.16 -13.54 -1.11
CA GLU A 493 -27.32 -12.94 0.21
C GLU A 493 -26.69 -13.80 1.31
N GLU A 494 -26.99 -15.11 1.34
CA GLU A 494 -26.37 -16.05 2.29
C GLU A 494 -24.84 -16.10 2.12
N ARG A 495 -24.35 -16.17 0.88
CA ARG A 495 -22.90 -16.21 0.60
C ARG A 495 -22.22 -14.90 1.00
N LEU A 496 -22.79 -13.75 0.66
CA LEU A 496 -22.27 -12.44 1.04
C LEU A 496 -22.28 -12.23 2.56
N GLN A 497 -23.29 -12.73 3.27
CA GLN A 497 -23.34 -12.70 4.72
C GLN A 497 -22.20 -13.54 5.33
N LEU A 498 -22.01 -14.77 4.87
CA LEU A 498 -20.87 -15.60 5.31
C LEU A 498 -19.51 -14.94 5.00
N ILE A 499 -19.35 -14.29 3.84
CA ILE A 499 -18.14 -13.52 3.50
C ILE A 499 -17.92 -12.35 4.47
N TYR A 500 -18.98 -11.67 4.92
CA TYR A 500 -18.89 -10.62 5.93
C TYR A 500 -18.52 -11.21 7.31
N ASP A 501 -19.19 -12.28 7.73
CA ASP A 501 -19.03 -12.89 9.05
C ASP A 501 -17.63 -13.49 9.25
N GLN A 502 -17.08 -14.19 8.25
CA GLN A 502 -15.69 -14.67 8.31
C GLN A 502 -14.67 -13.51 8.26
N TRP A 503 -15.02 -12.36 7.69
CA TRP A 503 -14.09 -11.24 7.64
C TRP A 503 -14.12 -10.35 8.89
N LEU A 504 -15.23 -10.34 9.63
CA LEU A 504 -15.44 -9.51 10.82
C LEU A 504 -14.36 -9.65 11.92
N PRO A 505 -13.80 -10.84 12.20
CA PRO A 505 -12.64 -10.97 13.10
C PRO A 505 -11.42 -10.17 12.61
N ALA A 506 -11.08 -10.29 11.32
CA ALA A 506 -9.97 -9.57 10.72
C ALA A 506 -10.26 -8.05 10.62
N LEU A 507 -11.50 -7.66 10.28
CA LEU A 507 -11.99 -6.27 10.29
C LEU A 507 -11.77 -5.59 11.63
N THR A 508 -12.04 -6.31 12.72
CA THR A 508 -12.00 -5.78 14.09
C THR A 508 -10.64 -5.19 14.41
N TYR A 509 -9.55 -5.71 13.82
CA TYR A 509 -8.19 -5.18 13.96
C TYR A 509 -7.93 -3.89 13.14
N SER A 510 -8.62 -3.66 12.01
CA SER A 510 -8.32 -2.56 11.08
C SER A 510 -9.55 -1.96 10.35
N PRO A 511 -10.54 -1.40 11.07
CA PRO A 511 -11.81 -0.97 10.48
C PRO A 511 -11.78 0.42 9.83
N PHE A 512 -10.71 1.20 10.02
CA PHE A 512 -10.67 2.62 9.65
C PHE A 512 -10.16 2.92 8.23
N THR A 513 -9.79 1.91 7.44
CA THR A 513 -8.92 2.13 6.27
C THR A 513 -9.62 2.05 4.91
N GLN A 514 -10.70 1.28 4.79
CA GLN A 514 -11.32 0.90 3.52
C GLN A 514 -12.08 2.06 2.86
N LEU A 515 -12.61 3.00 3.66
CA LEU A 515 -13.31 4.20 3.16
C LEU A 515 -12.49 4.94 2.11
N ALA A 516 -11.25 5.30 2.44
CA ALA A 516 -10.36 6.06 1.56
C ALA A 516 -10.00 5.32 0.24
N ASN A 517 -10.18 3.99 0.17
CA ASN A 517 -10.04 3.22 -1.07
C ASN A 517 -11.31 3.27 -1.93
N LEU A 518 -12.47 3.02 -1.32
CA LEU A 518 -13.75 2.96 -2.02
C LEU A 518 -14.18 4.33 -2.56
N ILE A 519 -13.94 5.42 -1.83
CA ILE A 519 -14.26 6.78 -2.30
C ILE A 519 -13.04 7.54 -2.85
N GLY A 520 -11.85 6.97 -2.80
CA GLY A 520 -10.65 7.48 -3.50
C GLY A 520 -9.92 8.66 -2.85
N GLN A 521 -10.41 9.17 -1.72
CA GLN A 521 -9.74 10.17 -0.87
C GLN A 521 -8.30 9.79 -0.49
N PRO A 522 -7.40 10.74 -0.21
CA PRO A 522 -6.08 10.44 0.35
C PRO A 522 -6.16 10.11 1.85
N ALA A 523 -5.21 9.32 2.35
CA ALA A 523 -5.04 9.03 3.77
C ALA A 523 -3.56 8.73 4.10
N ILE A 524 -3.08 9.15 5.27
CA ILE A 524 -1.71 8.87 5.73
C ILE A 524 -1.72 8.25 7.13
N SER A 525 -0.99 7.15 7.30
CA SER A 525 -0.69 6.55 8.62
C SER A 525 0.65 7.07 9.12
N LEU A 526 0.68 7.54 10.37
CA LEU A 526 1.85 8.08 11.04
C LEU A 526 2.17 7.26 12.31
N PRO A 527 3.42 6.86 12.54
CA PRO A 527 3.78 5.99 13.66
C PRO A 527 4.00 6.81 14.93
N THR A 528 2.98 7.01 15.76
CA THR A 528 3.05 7.97 16.88
C THR A 528 2.95 7.35 18.27
N TYR A 529 2.64 6.06 18.37
CA TYR A 529 2.37 5.38 19.64
C TYR A 529 3.04 4.00 19.71
N VAL A 530 3.40 3.59 20.93
CA VAL A 530 3.88 2.24 21.27
C VAL A 530 3.12 1.82 22.51
N SER A 531 2.48 0.66 22.48
CA SER A 531 1.72 0.12 23.60
C SER A 531 2.63 -0.34 24.74
N ASN A 532 2.03 -0.58 25.91
CA ASN A 532 2.70 -1.19 27.05
C ASN A 532 3.27 -2.60 26.76
N LYS A 533 2.88 -3.23 25.64
CA LYS A 533 3.44 -4.51 25.16
C LYS A 533 4.67 -4.32 24.23
N GLY A 534 5.13 -3.09 24.01
CA GLY A 534 6.23 -2.78 23.10
C GLY A 534 5.88 -2.90 21.62
N LEU A 535 4.59 -2.85 21.26
CA LEU A 535 4.11 -2.94 19.88
C LEU A 535 3.65 -1.57 19.36
N PRO A 536 3.94 -1.23 18.10
CA PRO A 536 3.58 0.06 17.53
C PRO A 536 2.08 0.15 17.23
N LEU A 537 1.58 1.39 17.21
CA LEU A 537 0.26 1.72 16.69
C LEU A 537 0.31 3.08 15.98
N GLY A 538 -0.23 3.13 14.77
CA GLY A 538 -0.31 4.34 13.97
C GLY A 538 -1.63 5.09 14.15
N ILE A 539 -1.57 6.42 14.03
CA ILE A 539 -2.75 7.26 13.78
C ILE A 539 -2.89 7.52 12.28
N GLN A 540 -4.12 7.70 11.82
CA GLN A 540 -4.44 7.99 10.42
C GLN A 540 -5.14 9.35 10.30
N PHE A 541 -4.62 10.20 9.42
CA PHE A 541 -5.37 11.34 8.88
C PHE A 541 -5.92 11.01 7.50
N SER A 542 -7.16 11.43 7.21
CA SER A 542 -7.75 11.46 5.87
C SER A 542 -8.39 12.82 5.57
N GLY A 543 -8.56 13.12 4.28
CA GLY A 543 -9.12 14.39 3.82
C GLY A 543 -9.85 14.25 2.47
N PRO A 544 -10.35 15.34 1.88
CA PRO A 544 -11.01 15.30 0.57
C PRO A 544 -10.04 14.93 -0.56
N ILE A 545 -10.56 14.46 -1.71
CA ILE A 545 -9.75 14.14 -2.89
C ILE A 545 -8.91 15.37 -3.29
N GLY A 546 -7.60 15.16 -3.49
CA GLY A 546 -6.63 16.21 -3.80
C GLY A 546 -6.00 16.91 -2.58
N SER A 547 -6.37 16.56 -1.35
CA SER A 547 -5.76 17.11 -0.12
C SER A 547 -4.46 16.42 0.30
N ASP A 548 -3.79 15.69 -0.60
CA ASP A 548 -2.57 14.95 -0.30
C ASP A 548 -1.47 15.84 0.31
N ASP A 549 -1.27 17.06 -0.22
CA ASP A 549 -0.29 18.02 0.30
C ASP A 549 -0.59 18.43 1.75
N LEU A 550 -1.87 18.49 2.14
CA LEU A 550 -2.27 18.79 3.51
C LEU A 550 -1.92 17.63 4.46
N LEU A 551 -2.11 16.38 4.00
CA LEU A 551 -1.70 15.19 4.74
C LEU A 551 -0.18 15.09 4.87
N LEU A 552 0.56 15.48 3.82
CA LEU A 552 2.02 15.55 3.85
C LEU A 552 2.53 16.62 4.82
N SER A 553 1.95 17.83 4.81
CA SER A 553 2.30 18.86 5.80
C SER A 553 1.92 18.46 7.23
N MET A 554 0.83 17.72 7.43
CA MET A 554 0.49 17.16 8.75
C MET A 554 1.52 16.11 9.19
N GLY A 555 1.92 15.20 8.29
CA GLY A 555 3.01 14.25 8.56
C GLY A 555 4.32 14.96 8.91
N GLN A 556 4.69 16.00 8.16
CA GLN A 556 5.91 16.78 8.39
C GLN A 556 5.87 17.52 9.73
N LEU A 557 4.71 18.06 10.14
CA LEU A 557 4.53 18.67 11.46
C LEU A 557 4.81 17.66 12.58
N PHE A 558 4.25 16.44 12.50
CA PHE A 558 4.48 15.40 13.50
C PHE A 558 5.96 14.96 13.53
N GLU A 559 6.61 14.82 12.38
CA GLU A 559 8.04 14.48 12.30
C GLU A 559 8.93 15.57 12.92
N THR A 560 8.76 16.83 12.50
CA THR A 560 9.55 17.98 12.96
C THR A 560 9.30 18.31 14.43
N LYS A 561 8.16 17.90 15.00
CA LYS A 561 7.85 17.99 16.44
C LYS A 561 8.21 16.70 17.20
N HIS A 562 9.02 15.82 16.60
CA HIS A 562 9.53 14.58 17.20
C HIS A 562 8.45 13.66 17.78
N ARG A 563 7.27 13.63 17.14
CA ARG A 563 6.12 12.80 17.56
C ARG A 563 6.17 11.36 17.04
N PHE A 564 7.10 11.04 16.14
CA PHE A 564 7.23 9.67 15.62
C PHE A 564 7.89 8.72 16.62
N LYS A 565 7.43 7.47 16.63
CA LYS A 565 7.91 6.34 17.43
C LYS A 565 8.20 5.16 16.50
N GLN A 566 9.47 4.96 16.20
CA GLN A 566 9.95 3.94 15.26
C GLN A 566 10.95 3.00 15.94
N VAL A 567 11.13 1.78 15.43
CA VAL A 567 11.99 0.73 16.03
C VAL A 567 13.33 1.28 16.53
N ASN A 568 14.13 1.84 15.63
CA ASN A 568 15.48 2.34 15.94
C ASN A 568 15.50 3.50 16.95
N SER A 569 14.43 4.30 17.02
CA SER A 569 14.30 5.42 17.98
C SER A 569 13.75 4.99 19.34
N TYR A 570 13.06 3.84 19.40
CA TYR A 570 12.44 3.34 20.62
C TYR A 570 13.38 2.44 21.40
N SER A 571 14.13 1.56 20.72
CA SER A 571 15.14 0.71 21.37
C SER A 571 16.16 1.54 22.14
N SER A 572 16.68 2.63 21.57
CA SER A 572 17.61 3.53 22.25
C SER A 572 17.00 4.19 23.50
N LEU A 573 15.73 4.64 23.43
CA LEU A 573 15.04 5.21 24.59
C LEU A 573 14.88 4.19 25.73
N THR A 574 14.61 2.92 25.40
CA THR A 574 14.51 1.85 26.40
C THR A 574 15.85 1.43 27.00
N GLU A 575 16.95 1.60 26.26
CA GLU A 575 18.32 1.35 26.77
C GLU A 575 18.80 2.50 27.67
N ASP A 576 18.59 3.76 27.27
CA ASP A 576 18.90 4.95 28.08
C ASP A 576 18.12 4.98 29.41
N THR A 577 16.88 4.49 29.41
CA THR A 577 16.05 4.41 30.63
C THR A 577 16.56 3.33 31.60
N LYS A 578 17.06 2.19 31.09
CA LYS A 578 17.69 1.17 31.94
C LYS A 578 19.00 1.67 32.57
N HIS A 579 19.82 2.39 31.81
CA HIS A 579 21.06 2.97 32.33
C HIS A 579 20.85 4.12 33.31
N THR A 580 19.66 4.73 33.36
CA THR A 580 19.31 5.71 34.40
C THR A 580 18.77 5.06 35.68
N GLU A 581 18.10 3.90 35.61
CA GLU A 581 17.69 3.16 36.80
C GLU A 581 18.88 2.48 37.51
N GLU A 582 19.80 1.85 36.77
CA GLU A 582 20.98 1.16 37.34
C GLU A 582 22.04 2.10 37.98
N SER A 583 21.94 3.42 37.77
CA SER A 583 22.89 4.42 38.31
C SER A 583 22.47 4.99 39.67
N SER A 584 21.44 4.44 40.33
CA SER A 584 20.80 5.03 41.51
C SER A 584 20.94 4.24 42.83
N THR A 585 21.82 3.23 42.90
CA THR A 585 22.07 2.46 44.13
C THR A 585 23.57 2.31 44.44
N THR A 586 24.10 3.18 45.30
CA THR A 586 25.37 2.97 46.00
C THR A 586 25.25 3.27 47.50
N ASP A 587 25.98 2.45 48.27
CA ASP A 587 26.26 2.53 49.70
C ASP A 587 25.14 2.55 50.75
N SER A 588 24.96 1.38 51.37
CA SER A 588 24.93 1.26 52.83
C SER A 588 25.60 -0.05 53.25
N THR A 589 26.81 0.03 53.79
CA THR A 589 27.61 -1.13 54.20
C THR A 589 27.24 -1.59 55.61
N SER A 590 26.98 -2.89 55.80
CA SER A 590 27.11 -3.52 57.12
C SER A 590 27.54 -4.98 57.01
N THR A 591 28.73 -5.26 57.52
CA THR A 591 29.35 -6.59 57.65
C THR A 591 28.60 -7.46 58.67
N MET A 592 28.56 -8.80 58.46
CA MET A 592 29.12 -9.80 59.40
C MET A 592 28.83 -11.27 58.99
N THR A 593 29.91 -12.06 58.94
CA THR A 593 30.04 -13.52 59.22
C THR A 593 29.14 -14.59 58.57
N GLU A 594 29.80 -15.52 57.85
CA GLU A 594 29.86 -16.99 58.03
C GLU A 594 28.74 -17.70 58.87
N THR A 595 28.28 -18.92 58.55
CA THR A 595 29.02 -20.11 58.04
C THR A 595 28.07 -21.21 57.51
N THR A 596 28.52 -22.08 56.59
CA THR A 596 28.08 -23.51 56.37
C THR A 596 26.60 -23.83 56.03
N SER A 597 26.23 -24.90 55.31
CA SER A 597 26.92 -25.77 54.33
C SER A 597 25.93 -26.76 53.69
N THR A 598 26.19 -27.13 52.41
CA THR A 598 25.92 -28.44 51.77
C THR A 598 24.50 -29.00 51.54
N THR A 599 24.33 -29.45 50.29
CA THR A 599 23.62 -30.65 49.79
C THR A 599 22.08 -30.74 49.76
N ASP A 600 21.56 -30.47 48.55
CA ASP A 600 21.02 -31.45 47.58
C ASP A 600 19.69 -32.22 47.78
N THR A 601 19.07 -32.46 46.61
CA THR A 601 18.09 -33.50 46.23
C THR A 601 16.60 -33.46 46.65
N THR A 602 15.78 -33.34 45.60
CA THR A 602 14.51 -34.06 45.28
C THR A 602 13.16 -33.68 45.90
N ALA A 603 12.15 -33.65 45.01
CA ALA A 603 10.71 -33.48 45.26
C ALA A 603 10.11 -34.67 46.07
N THR A 604 8.99 -34.55 46.78
CA THR A 604 7.62 -34.44 46.23
C THR A 604 6.54 -34.12 47.28
N THR A 605 5.43 -33.52 46.82
CA THR A 605 4.02 -33.66 47.30
C THR A 605 3.61 -33.37 48.76
N ASP A 606 2.65 -32.42 48.84
CA ASP A 606 1.40 -32.44 49.61
C ASP A 606 1.30 -32.05 51.10
N SER A 607 0.14 -31.45 51.38
CA SER A 607 -0.50 -31.13 52.65
C SER A 607 0.09 -29.99 53.51
N ILE A 608 -0.59 -28.84 53.47
CA ILE A 608 -0.83 -28.02 54.65
C ILE A 608 -2.31 -28.19 55.01
N ASN A 609 -2.57 -28.57 56.25
CA ASN A 609 -3.88 -28.52 56.88
C ASN A 609 -3.81 -27.61 58.11
N ASP A 610 -4.95 -27.40 58.74
CA ASP A 610 -5.16 -26.65 60.00
C ASP A 610 -5.12 -25.11 59.85
N THR A 611 -6.28 -24.44 59.73
CA THR A 611 -7.31 -24.12 60.79
C THR A 611 -6.91 -22.86 61.56
N THR A 612 -7.78 -21.96 62.02
CA THR A 612 -9.26 -21.72 62.02
C THR A 612 -9.40 -20.23 62.50
N GLU A 613 -10.53 -19.53 62.63
CA GLU A 613 -11.96 -19.86 62.63
C GLU A 613 -12.79 -18.58 62.42
N THR A 614 -14.05 -18.79 62.00
CA THR A 614 -15.24 -17.92 62.14
C THR A 614 -15.34 -16.62 61.33
N GLY A 615 -16.45 -16.33 60.64
CA GLY A 615 -17.60 -17.17 60.28
C GLY A 615 -18.91 -16.39 60.24
N ASP A 616 -19.76 -16.64 59.23
CA ASP A 616 -21.20 -16.75 59.43
C ASP A 616 -21.86 -17.60 58.32
N SER A 617 -23.15 -17.86 58.46
CA SER A 617 -23.84 -19.12 58.15
C SER A 617 -24.51 -19.26 56.76
N ASN A 618 -24.34 -20.46 56.17
CA ASN A 618 -25.36 -21.41 55.64
C ASN A 618 -26.58 -20.88 54.85
N LEU A 619 -26.71 -21.18 53.56
CA LEU A 619 -27.21 -22.43 52.92
C LEU A 619 -28.75 -22.61 52.91
N VAL A 620 -29.33 -22.78 51.71
CA VAL A 620 -30.17 -23.92 51.25
C VAL A 620 -30.52 -23.76 49.76
N ASP A 621 -30.68 -24.88 49.05
CA ASP A 621 -31.02 -25.02 47.63
C ASP A 621 -32.27 -24.25 47.13
N ASN A 622 -32.26 -23.83 45.85
CA ASN A 622 -33.14 -24.48 44.87
C ASN A 622 -32.73 -24.26 43.39
N GLN A 623 -32.95 -25.27 42.55
CA GLN A 623 -32.72 -25.22 41.10
C GLN A 623 -33.93 -24.67 40.34
N SER A 624 -33.98 -23.36 40.00
CA SER A 624 -34.94 -22.87 38.98
C SER A 624 -34.73 -21.41 38.50
N THR A 625 -33.67 -21.08 37.75
CA THR A 625 -33.58 -19.76 37.04
C THR A 625 -32.55 -19.73 35.90
N ILE A 626 -32.76 -20.51 34.83
CA ILE A 626 -32.03 -20.31 33.54
C ILE A 626 -32.99 -20.16 32.33
N ASN A 627 -34.29 -20.45 32.47
CA ASN A 627 -35.23 -20.50 31.34
C ASN A 627 -36.05 -19.22 31.06
N GLU A 628 -36.10 -18.22 31.95
CA GLU A 628 -37.03 -17.08 31.79
C GLU A 628 -36.49 -15.87 31.01
N VAL A 629 -35.16 -15.68 30.91
CA VAL A 629 -34.58 -14.54 30.16
C VAL A 629 -34.67 -14.74 28.62
N SER A 630 -34.95 -15.96 28.15
CA SER A 630 -35.15 -16.23 26.71
C SER A 630 -36.60 -16.04 26.23
N SER A 631 -37.57 -15.96 27.15
CA SER A 631 -39.01 -15.87 26.82
C SER A 631 -39.51 -14.44 26.56
N GLU A 632 -38.96 -13.43 27.23
CA GLU A 632 -39.42 -12.04 27.03
C GLU A 632 -38.95 -11.47 25.69
N ASN A 633 -37.68 -11.68 25.32
CA ASN A 633 -37.16 -11.27 24.01
C ASN A 633 -37.86 -11.94 22.81
N LYS A 634 -38.56 -13.07 23.03
CA LYS A 634 -39.38 -13.74 22.01
C LYS A 634 -40.79 -13.16 21.87
N LYS A 635 -41.34 -12.51 22.90
CA LYS A 635 -42.66 -11.85 22.84
C LYS A 635 -42.60 -10.51 22.10
N THR A 636 -41.54 -9.73 22.30
CA THR A 636 -41.39 -8.40 21.67
C THR A 636 -41.28 -8.51 20.14
N MET A 637 -40.53 -9.50 19.62
CA MET A 637 -40.38 -9.71 18.16
C MET A 637 -41.63 -10.27 17.45
N LEU A 638 -42.63 -10.76 18.19
CA LEU A 638 -43.90 -11.20 17.61
C LEU A 638 -44.94 -10.07 17.55
N ALA A 639 -44.88 -9.10 18.47
CA ALA A 639 -45.80 -7.95 18.47
C ALA A 639 -45.59 -6.98 17.29
N GLU A 640 -44.35 -6.81 16.81
CA GLU A 640 -44.05 -5.93 15.67
C GLU A 640 -44.44 -6.53 14.30
N ARG A 641 -44.66 -7.86 14.23
CA ARG A 641 -45.06 -8.52 12.97
C ARG A 641 -46.53 -8.35 12.60
N ASP A 642 -47.41 -8.13 13.57
CA ASP A 642 -48.84 -7.89 13.29
C ASP A 642 -49.16 -6.42 13.00
N ASN A 643 -48.36 -5.48 13.52
CA ASN A 643 -48.58 -4.05 13.29
C ASN A 643 -48.31 -3.64 11.82
N HIS A 644 -47.52 -4.42 11.08
CA HIS A 644 -47.22 -4.12 9.67
C HIS A 644 -48.34 -4.52 8.69
N LYS A 645 -49.40 -5.21 9.15
CA LYS A 645 -50.56 -5.62 8.31
C LYS A 645 -51.74 -4.64 8.32
N GLN A 646 -51.69 -3.54 9.08
CA GLN A 646 -52.77 -2.53 9.11
C GLN A 646 -52.46 -1.21 8.37
N GLN A 647 -51.34 -1.11 7.65
CA GLN A 647 -51.00 0.06 6.82
C GLN A 647 -51.00 -0.20 5.30
N THR A 648 -51.82 -1.14 4.82
CA THR A 648 -52.02 -1.41 3.37
C THR A 648 -53.46 -1.19 2.90
N GLN A 649 -54.06 -0.06 3.28
CA GLN A 649 -55.18 0.56 2.54
C GLN A 649 -54.99 2.09 2.46
N VAL A 650 -55.56 2.71 1.41
CA VAL A 650 -55.43 4.14 1.02
C VAL A 650 -54.04 4.50 0.46
N SER A 651 -53.75 4.28 -0.82
CA SER A 651 -54.30 5.11 -1.89
C SER A 651 -54.08 4.49 -3.28
N LYS A 652 -55.17 4.33 -4.05
CA LYS A 652 -55.10 4.18 -5.50
C LYS A 652 -55.26 5.57 -6.12
N ASN A 653 -54.33 5.98 -6.98
CA ASN A 653 -54.65 6.88 -8.09
C ASN A 653 -53.62 6.75 -9.23
N ASN A 654 -54.10 6.99 -10.46
CA ASN A 654 -53.39 6.65 -11.69
C ASN A 654 -52.24 7.59 -12.03
N SER A 655 -51.17 7.06 -12.62
CA SER A 655 -50.33 7.79 -13.57
C SER A 655 -50.02 6.92 -14.79
N VAL A 656 -50.20 7.51 -15.98
CA VAL A 656 -50.11 6.81 -17.28
C VAL A 656 -48.67 6.81 -17.77
N LEU A 657 -48.17 5.65 -18.23
CA LEU A 657 -46.87 5.54 -18.90
C LEU A 657 -46.90 6.24 -20.28
N PRO A 658 -45.92 7.08 -20.63
CA PRO A 658 -45.81 7.64 -21.97
C PRO A 658 -45.36 6.55 -22.97
N LYS A 659 -46.05 6.48 -24.12
CA LYS A 659 -45.66 5.60 -25.23
C LYS A 659 -44.37 6.12 -25.88
N THR A 660 -43.43 5.23 -26.18
CA THR A 660 -42.23 5.56 -26.94
C THR A 660 -42.54 5.83 -28.41
N ASN A 661 -41.93 6.89 -28.96
CA ASN A 661 -42.18 7.38 -30.32
C ASN A 661 -41.41 6.54 -31.37
N GLU A 662 -41.99 6.31 -32.55
CA GLU A 662 -41.43 5.39 -33.56
C GLU A 662 -40.05 5.83 -34.07
N ASN A 663 -39.78 7.14 -34.12
CA ASN A 663 -38.49 7.69 -34.53
C ASN A 663 -37.31 7.16 -33.68
N THR A 664 -37.52 6.86 -32.39
CA THR A 664 -36.47 6.33 -31.52
C THR A 664 -36.08 4.89 -31.90
N ARG A 665 -37.02 4.09 -32.41
CA ARG A 665 -36.71 2.73 -32.90
C ARG A 665 -35.90 2.76 -34.20
N LEU A 666 -36.21 3.70 -35.09
CA LEU A 666 -35.52 3.83 -36.38
C LEU A 666 -34.03 4.21 -36.19
N VAL A 667 -33.74 5.13 -35.28
CA VAL A 667 -32.36 5.55 -34.96
C VAL A 667 -31.53 4.38 -34.40
N ILE A 668 -32.10 3.56 -33.51
CA ILE A 668 -31.42 2.39 -32.94
C ILE A 668 -31.09 1.36 -34.03
N VAL A 669 -32.02 1.11 -34.97
CA VAL A 669 -31.78 0.17 -36.09
C VAL A 669 -30.65 0.66 -37.00
N TYR A 670 -30.61 1.93 -37.37
CA TYR A 670 -29.51 2.48 -38.18
C TYR A 670 -28.16 2.44 -37.44
N MET A 671 -28.15 2.66 -36.13
CA MET A 671 -26.93 2.58 -35.32
C MET A 671 -26.37 1.15 -35.26
N ILE A 672 -27.24 0.14 -35.11
CA ILE A 672 -26.85 -1.28 -35.14
C ILE A 672 -26.29 -1.66 -36.52
N ILE A 673 -26.96 -1.29 -37.61
CA ILE A 673 -26.49 -1.55 -38.98
C ILE A 673 -25.11 -0.90 -39.22
N GLY A 674 -24.92 0.34 -38.77
CA GLY A 674 -23.63 1.04 -38.86
C GLY A 674 -22.50 0.31 -38.13
N MET A 675 -22.74 -0.14 -36.89
CA MET A 675 -21.75 -0.91 -36.13
C MET A 675 -21.42 -2.26 -36.77
N THR A 676 -22.41 -2.95 -37.37
CA THR A 676 -22.17 -4.20 -38.09
C THR A 676 -21.26 -3.99 -39.31
N ILE A 677 -21.52 -2.97 -40.12
CA ILE A 677 -20.72 -2.65 -41.31
C ILE A 677 -19.27 -2.31 -40.94
N VAL A 678 -19.06 -1.49 -39.90
CA VAL A 678 -17.71 -1.15 -39.41
C VAL A 678 -16.95 -2.40 -38.96
N SER A 679 -17.60 -3.30 -38.23
CA SER A 679 -17.00 -4.57 -37.79
C SER A 679 -16.62 -5.48 -38.96
N SER A 680 -17.49 -5.62 -39.97
CA SER A 680 -17.20 -6.39 -41.18
C SER A 680 -16.03 -5.83 -42.00
N CYS A 681 -15.95 -4.50 -42.15
CA CYS A 681 -14.81 -3.85 -42.81
C CYS A 681 -13.50 -4.04 -42.03
N SER A 682 -13.53 -3.94 -40.70
CA SER A 682 -12.35 -4.17 -39.85
C SER A 682 -11.82 -5.61 -39.97
N LEU A 683 -12.71 -6.61 -39.99
CA LEU A 683 -12.36 -8.02 -40.22
C LEU A 683 -11.74 -8.27 -41.61
N PHE A 684 -12.25 -7.61 -42.66
CA PHE A 684 -11.70 -7.74 -44.01
C PHE A 684 -10.29 -7.13 -44.13
N VAL A 685 -10.06 -5.97 -43.48
CA VAL A 685 -8.73 -5.34 -43.41
C VAL A 685 -7.74 -6.19 -42.62
N PHE A 686 -8.14 -6.73 -41.47
CA PHE A 686 -7.29 -7.63 -40.67
C PHE A 686 -6.92 -8.91 -41.41
N LYS A 687 -7.87 -9.50 -42.17
CA LYS A 687 -7.62 -10.71 -42.96
C LYS A 687 -6.68 -10.47 -44.14
N LYS A 688 -6.63 -9.25 -44.67
CA LYS A 688 -5.70 -8.86 -45.74
C LYS A 688 -4.30 -8.58 -45.21
N ILE A 689 -4.18 -7.86 -44.09
CA ILE A 689 -2.89 -7.60 -43.40
C ILE A 689 -2.21 -8.89 -42.87
N ARG A 690 -2.94 -10.00 -42.74
CA ARG A 690 -2.38 -11.30 -42.31
C ARG A 690 -1.92 -12.20 -43.46
N ASN A 691 -2.15 -11.79 -44.71
CA ASN A 691 -1.85 -12.56 -45.92
C ASN A 691 -0.87 -11.84 -46.88
N ASP A 692 -0.55 -10.57 -46.59
CA ASP A 692 0.54 -9.79 -47.18
C ASP A 692 1.72 -9.74 -46.17
#